data_AF-A0A2K0XHZ8-F1
#
_entry.id   AF-A0A2K0XHZ8-F1
#
_cell.length_a   1.000
_cell.length_b   1.000
_cell.length_c   1.000
_cell.angle_alpha   90.00
_cell.angle_beta   90.00
_cell.angle_gamma   90.00
#
_symmetry.space_group_name_H-M   'P 1'
#
loop_
_entity.id
_entity.type
_entity.pdbx_description
1 polymer ?
#
loop_
_entity_poly.entity_id
_entity_poly.type
_entity_poly.pdbx_seq_one_letter_code
_entity_poly.pdbx_strand_id
1 'polypeptide(L)'
;MKKSTLLLAGLLAANVASADEGMWTLYNLPQAVYEQMQAEGFQMPYNDLYFSDHAIKNTVVNFSGYCSGVVVSPNGLVFTNHHCGFEGIRSHSTVEHDYMKNGFYAKSYEEELPNKDMFVSFMIEQKDITAQLHQLHFDEMTTARQGVVLDSLQNAMTDSIKRIDKTLHVEIDAFYEGNQYYATTYQQFNDLRLVFAVPKSMGKFGGETDNWMWPRQTCDFSVFRIYADKKTNGPAEYSKDNVPYRPKYWAPVSLQGYKDGDYSMTIGYPGSTNRYLSSYGIRERRDALNTPRAQVRGVKQAIMTRHMRADEGVRIKYDSKFAQSANYWKNSIGMNKCIDSIGIINQKQQYEQKIRQWQQQTGYLKGKLNFDTMARLYNQRLDVMKAFMFFRETFGHTNEFTNRAMQLNNKEIHGPKNNPKKQYILFKDNSDEWDAALDKDVFAALLKNYQDKVEPKYLPKFYQTIAKKFGGDCKRYVEYLYEKSFLMKSGKRIYANKKSYQRDPGVVYSLYLLEIMGQLSADKSQYEDSIALQEKYLCAAKLRMEEDMPHYSDANFTMRLSYGQVGGFLLGGKPSGYYTTAESMVEKMNRANEVYEYQAEPVMKEILSADNFGKYQDKHTGKMQLCFLTNNDITGGNSGSPMFDGNGRLIGLAFDGNWDSLSSDINFDSRLARCIGVDIRYVLLMMDRWGHADRLLQEINAQ
;
A
#
# COMPACT_ATOMS: atom_id res chain seq x y z
N MET A 1 1.63 49.22 -35.88
CA MET A 1 0.74 48.40 -35.02
C MET A 1 1.24 46.96 -34.87
N LYS A 2 2.55 46.78 -34.64
CA LYS A 2 3.20 45.46 -34.51
C LYS A 2 4.19 45.59 -33.36
N LYS A 3 3.77 45.19 -32.15
CA LYS A 3 4.60 44.95 -30.96
C LYS A 3 3.75 44.59 -29.73
N SER A 4 2.45 44.93 -29.73
CA SER A 4 1.57 44.70 -28.57
C SER A 4 0.89 43.32 -28.55
N THR A 5 0.86 42.58 -29.66
CA THR A 5 0.15 41.29 -29.75
C THR A 5 1.01 40.07 -29.39
N LEU A 6 2.33 40.22 -29.24
CA LEU A 6 3.24 39.14 -28.85
C LEU A 6 3.39 38.97 -27.33
N LEU A 7 3.01 39.97 -26.53
CA LEU A 7 3.08 39.89 -25.07
C LEU A 7 1.87 39.18 -24.43
N LEU A 8 0.76 39.03 -25.15
CA LEU A 8 -0.44 38.34 -24.63
C LEU A 8 -0.46 36.83 -24.92
N ALA A 9 0.38 36.34 -25.85
CA ALA A 9 0.49 34.91 -26.16
C ALA A 9 1.52 34.18 -25.29
N GLY A 10 2.45 34.90 -24.64
CA GLY A 10 3.47 34.32 -23.74
C GLY A 10 3.00 34.05 -22.30
N LEU A 11 1.83 34.57 -21.91
CA LEU A 11 1.29 34.44 -20.54
C LEU A 11 0.33 33.25 -20.34
N LEU A 12 0.07 32.46 -21.39
CA LEU A 12 -0.84 31.29 -21.35
C LEU A 12 -0.12 29.93 -21.51
N ALA A 13 1.22 29.90 -21.48
CA ALA A 13 2.02 28.69 -21.70
C ALA A 13 3.09 28.42 -20.63
N ALA A 14 3.04 29.09 -19.48
CA ALA A 14 3.86 28.74 -18.32
C ALA A 14 3.04 27.86 -17.37
N ASN A 15 2.78 26.61 -17.76
CA ASN A 15 2.64 25.57 -16.73
C ASN A 15 4.07 25.31 -16.23
N VAL A 16 4.56 26.18 -15.36
CA VAL A 16 5.64 25.79 -14.45
C VAL A 16 5.06 24.59 -13.71
N ALA A 17 5.69 23.42 -13.82
CA ALA A 17 5.35 22.31 -12.95
C ALA A 17 5.31 22.87 -11.52
N SER A 18 4.12 22.90 -10.92
CA SER A 18 3.98 23.40 -9.55
C SER A 18 4.79 22.45 -8.68
N ALA A 19 5.65 23.04 -7.88
CA ALA A 19 6.67 22.51 -6.96
C ALA A 19 6.26 21.34 -6.02
N ASP A 20 5.05 20.82 -6.14
CA ASP A 20 4.39 19.99 -5.13
C ASP A 20 4.15 18.54 -5.60
N GLU A 21 4.23 18.27 -6.91
CA GLU A 21 3.85 16.97 -7.51
C GLU A 21 5.07 16.13 -7.93
N GLY A 22 5.05 14.83 -7.62
CA GLY A 22 5.96 13.86 -8.21
C GLY A 22 6.57 12.87 -7.22
N MET A 23 6.80 11.66 -7.71
CA MET A 23 7.48 10.56 -7.01
C MET A 23 8.76 10.19 -7.79
N TRP A 24 9.81 10.95 -7.53
CA TRP A 24 11.06 10.97 -8.29
C TRP A 24 11.99 9.81 -7.92
N THR A 25 12.66 9.24 -8.90
CA THR A 25 13.76 8.30 -8.67
C THR A 25 14.97 9.04 -8.13
N LEU A 26 15.62 8.51 -7.09
CA LEU A 26 16.83 9.13 -6.52
C LEU A 26 18.07 8.88 -7.40
N TYR A 27 18.09 7.77 -8.15
CA TYR A 27 19.20 7.36 -9.00
C TYR A 27 19.53 8.37 -10.10
N ASN A 28 18.50 8.94 -10.72
CA ASN A 28 18.60 9.86 -11.85
C ASN A 28 17.66 11.07 -11.67
N LEU A 29 17.65 11.64 -10.46
CA LEU A 29 16.87 12.84 -10.15
C LEU A 29 17.23 13.98 -11.13
N PRO A 30 16.25 14.55 -11.86
CA PRO A 30 16.57 15.63 -12.78
C PRO A 30 17.17 16.85 -12.07
N GLN A 31 18.20 17.46 -12.67
CA GLN A 31 18.90 18.60 -12.06
C GLN A 31 17.97 19.77 -11.72
N ALA A 32 16.99 20.08 -12.59
CA ALA A 32 16.00 21.12 -12.35
C ALA A 32 15.13 20.83 -11.11
N VAL A 33 14.87 19.56 -10.82
CA VAL A 33 14.12 19.13 -9.63
C VAL A 33 14.94 19.35 -8.37
N TYR A 34 16.23 18.99 -8.41
CA TYR A 34 17.14 19.27 -7.29
C TYR A 34 17.31 20.78 -7.04
N GLU A 35 17.43 21.60 -8.08
CA GLU A 35 17.50 23.06 -7.96
C GLU A 35 16.22 23.63 -7.34
N GLN A 36 15.06 23.08 -7.68
CA GLN A 36 13.80 23.43 -7.05
C GLN A 36 13.76 23.04 -5.57
N MET A 37 14.23 21.84 -5.21
CA MET A 37 14.38 21.43 -3.80
C MET A 37 15.25 22.45 -3.03
N GLN A 38 16.36 22.90 -3.61
CA GLN A 38 17.24 23.90 -2.99
C GLN A 38 16.53 25.25 -2.81
N ALA A 39 15.74 25.68 -3.81
CA ALA A 39 14.95 26.90 -3.72
C ALA A 39 13.91 26.86 -2.58
N GLU A 40 13.42 25.67 -2.22
CA GLU A 40 12.48 25.45 -1.11
C GLU A 40 13.16 25.25 0.25
N GLY A 41 14.49 25.24 0.30
CA GLY A 41 15.27 25.17 1.53
C GLY A 41 16.02 23.86 1.76
N PHE A 42 16.14 22.99 0.75
CA PHE A 42 17.04 21.83 0.81
C PHE A 42 18.51 22.25 0.79
N GLN A 43 19.32 21.71 1.71
CA GLN A 43 20.71 22.13 1.91
C GLN A 43 21.73 21.03 1.66
N MET A 44 21.30 19.77 1.54
CA MET A 44 22.25 18.67 1.36
C MET A 44 22.80 18.61 -0.07
N PRO A 45 24.05 18.18 -0.25
CA PRO A 45 24.60 17.91 -1.57
C PRO A 45 23.80 16.86 -2.34
N TYR A 46 23.67 17.03 -3.66
CA TYR A 46 23.01 16.06 -4.55
C TYR A 46 23.50 14.62 -4.34
N ASN A 47 24.82 14.43 -4.18
CA ASN A 47 25.39 13.10 -3.97
C ASN A 47 24.94 12.43 -2.67
N ASP A 48 24.54 13.20 -1.65
CA ASP A 48 24.06 12.69 -0.37
C ASP A 48 22.59 12.25 -0.43
N LEU A 49 21.91 12.39 -1.57
CA LEU A 49 20.63 11.72 -1.79
C LEU A 49 20.83 10.23 -2.11
N TYR A 50 21.83 9.90 -2.93
CA TYR A 50 21.96 8.56 -3.51
C TYR A 50 23.39 7.99 -3.57
N PHE A 51 24.38 8.77 -3.98
CA PHE A 51 25.68 8.22 -4.40
C PHE A 51 26.72 8.10 -3.29
N SER A 52 26.59 8.87 -2.20
CA SER A 52 27.59 8.87 -1.12
C SER A 52 27.43 7.69 -0.15
N ASP A 53 28.49 7.39 0.60
CA ASP A 53 28.45 6.38 1.67
C ASP A 53 27.44 6.73 2.78
N HIS A 54 27.18 8.03 2.97
CA HIS A 54 26.22 8.59 3.93
C HIS A 54 24.91 9.03 3.27
N ALA A 55 24.62 8.53 2.06
CA ALA A 55 23.43 8.93 1.33
C ALA A 55 22.15 8.57 2.11
N ILE A 56 21.16 9.46 2.06
CA ILE A 56 19.88 9.29 2.77
C ILE A 56 19.19 7.98 2.38
N LYS A 57 19.29 7.55 1.11
CA LYS A 57 18.74 6.26 0.66
C LYS A 57 19.17 5.09 1.54
N ASN A 58 20.37 5.14 2.12
CA ASN A 58 20.93 4.05 2.93
C ASN A 58 20.25 3.95 4.31
N THR A 59 19.43 4.94 4.68
CA THR A 59 18.64 4.96 5.93
C THR A 59 17.20 4.48 5.71
N VAL A 60 16.72 4.41 4.47
CA VAL A 60 15.34 4.09 4.13
C VAL A 60 15.23 2.64 3.67
N VAL A 61 14.22 1.93 4.18
CA VAL A 61 14.02 0.51 3.89
C VAL A 61 12.64 0.23 3.33
N ASN A 62 12.58 -0.74 2.42
CA ASN A 62 11.34 -1.44 2.12
C ASN A 62 11.01 -2.30 3.35
N PHE A 63 9.84 -2.06 3.93
CA PHE A 63 9.36 -2.78 5.10
C PHE A 63 8.37 -3.87 4.66
N SER A 64 8.83 -5.12 4.69
CA SER A 64 8.07 -6.34 4.42
C SER A 64 7.33 -6.41 3.06
N GLY A 65 7.72 -5.60 2.07
CA GLY A 65 7.16 -5.66 0.72
C GLY A 65 5.85 -4.89 0.53
N TYR A 66 5.43 -4.07 1.50
CA TYR A 66 4.20 -3.27 1.40
C TYR A 66 4.22 -1.91 2.10
N CYS A 67 5.25 -1.63 2.92
CA CYS A 67 5.44 -0.36 3.61
C CYS A 67 6.87 0.15 3.42
N SER A 68 7.12 1.32 3.98
CA SER A 68 8.45 1.92 4.14
C SER A 68 8.85 1.93 5.61
N GLY A 69 10.14 2.15 5.87
CA GLY A 69 10.67 2.38 7.20
C GLY A 69 11.98 3.15 7.15
N VAL A 70 12.46 3.57 8.32
CA VAL A 70 13.71 4.33 8.46
C VAL A 70 14.56 3.80 9.61
N VAL A 71 15.85 3.60 9.36
CA VAL A 71 16.84 3.23 10.38
C VAL A 71 17.24 4.48 11.15
N VAL A 72 17.08 4.47 12.47
CA VAL A 72 17.22 5.65 13.35
C VAL A 72 18.27 5.48 14.44
N SER A 73 19.04 4.40 14.43
CA SER A 73 20.04 4.14 15.46
C SER A 73 21.27 3.36 14.96
N PRO A 74 22.40 3.45 15.68
CA PRO A 74 23.61 2.69 15.37
C PRO A 74 23.49 1.17 15.62
N ASN A 75 22.41 0.70 16.26
CA ASN A 75 22.15 -0.74 16.43
C ASN A 75 20.87 -1.18 15.69
N GLY A 76 20.52 -0.49 14.59
CA GLY A 76 19.56 -1.00 13.62
C GLY A 76 18.10 -0.90 14.05
N LEU A 77 17.74 0.05 14.92
CA LEU A 77 16.34 0.39 15.17
C LEU A 77 15.70 0.94 13.89
N VAL A 78 14.52 0.43 13.56
CA VAL A 78 13.71 0.84 12.43
C VAL A 78 12.39 1.40 12.93
N PHE A 79 12.10 2.64 12.56
CA PHE A 79 10.76 3.21 12.70
C PHE A 79 9.93 2.90 11.45
N THR A 80 8.68 2.51 11.67
CA THR A 80 7.63 2.41 10.64
C THR A 80 6.29 2.73 11.31
N ASN A 81 5.20 2.73 10.55
CA ASN A 81 3.87 2.97 11.12
C ASN A 81 3.37 1.81 11.97
N HIS A 82 2.49 2.10 12.93
CA HIS A 82 1.80 1.08 13.72
C HIS A 82 0.98 0.16 12.79
N HIS A 83 0.32 0.71 11.78
CA HIS A 83 -0.44 -0.10 10.83
C HIS A 83 0.44 -0.94 9.88
N CYS A 84 1.71 -0.57 9.67
CA CYS A 84 2.68 -1.40 8.96
C CYS A 84 3.17 -2.56 9.83
N GLY A 85 3.43 -2.31 11.11
CA GLY A 85 3.77 -3.34 12.09
C GLY A 85 2.59 -4.17 12.60
N PHE A 86 1.35 -3.86 12.18
CA PHE A 86 0.11 -4.38 12.75
C PHE A 86 0.08 -5.91 12.80
N GLU A 87 0.48 -6.56 11.71
CA GLU A 87 0.47 -8.02 11.64
C GLU A 87 1.53 -8.65 12.55
N GLY A 88 2.70 -8.01 12.68
CA GLY A 88 3.73 -8.37 13.65
C GLY A 88 3.21 -8.29 15.09
N ILE A 89 2.61 -7.16 15.47
CA ILE A 89 2.01 -6.94 16.81
C ILE A 89 0.89 -7.96 17.09
N ARG A 90 -0.04 -8.12 16.13
CA ARG A 90 -1.18 -9.03 16.24
C ARG A 90 -0.73 -10.49 16.30
N SER A 91 0.34 -10.88 15.61
CA SER A 91 0.88 -12.25 15.64
C SER A 91 1.35 -12.71 17.00
N HIS A 92 1.81 -11.77 17.82
CA HIS A 92 2.27 -12.04 19.19
C HIS A 92 1.15 -11.85 20.22
N SER A 93 -0.02 -11.35 19.81
CA SER A 93 -1.14 -11.07 20.70
C SER A 93 -1.96 -12.31 21.00
N THR A 94 -2.29 -12.51 22.28
CA THR A 94 -3.19 -13.55 22.79
C THR A 94 -4.26 -12.90 23.66
N VAL A 95 -5.25 -13.66 24.14
CA VAL A 95 -6.23 -13.12 25.09
C VAL A 95 -5.53 -12.72 26.40
N GLU A 96 -4.52 -13.46 26.82
CA GLU A 96 -3.73 -13.22 28.02
C GLU A 96 -2.71 -12.08 27.84
N HIS A 97 -2.10 -11.99 26.65
CA HIS A 97 -1.10 -10.98 26.31
C HIS A 97 -1.51 -10.24 25.03
N ASP A 98 -2.44 -9.29 25.15
CA ASP A 98 -2.95 -8.54 24.02
C ASP A 98 -2.10 -7.28 23.75
N TYR A 99 -1.07 -7.41 22.91
CA TYR A 99 -0.20 -6.28 22.54
C TYR A 99 -0.91 -5.27 21.63
N MET A 100 -1.98 -5.66 20.93
CA MET A 100 -2.81 -4.71 20.19
C MET A 100 -3.54 -3.77 21.16
N LYS A 101 -4.07 -4.31 22.27
CA LYS A 101 -4.78 -3.52 23.27
C LYS A 101 -3.85 -2.77 24.20
N ASN A 102 -2.78 -3.40 24.66
CA ASN A 102 -1.95 -2.90 25.76
C ASN A 102 -0.62 -2.30 25.30
N GLY A 103 -0.29 -2.38 24.00
CA GLY A 103 1.02 -2.03 23.49
C GLY A 103 2.13 -3.02 23.91
N PHE A 104 3.36 -2.72 23.55
CA PHE A 104 4.53 -3.56 23.81
C PHE A 104 5.81 -2.73 23.93
N TYR A 105 6.72 -3.13 24.82
CA TYR A 105 8.09 -2.61 24.90
C TYR A 105 9.06 -3.69 25.40
N ALA A 106 10.10 -3.97 24.63
CA ALA A 106 11.20 -4.88 24.99
C ALA A 106 12.29 -4.15 25.81
N LYS A 107 12.43 -4.51 27.08
CA LYS A 107 13.39 -3.88 28.02
C LYS A 107 14.83 -4.30 27.77
N SER A 108 15.05 -5.40 27.05
CA SER A 108 16.37 -5.87 26.62
C SER A 108 16.33 -6.41 25.19
N TYR A 109 17.48 -6.80 24.63
CA TYR A 109 17.54 -7.42 23.29
C TYR A 109 16.91 -8.82 23.26
N GLU A 110 16.93 -9.53 24.39
CA GLU A 110 16.36 -10.88 24.54
C GLU A 110 14.83 -10.87 24.57
N GLU A 111 14.23 -9.74 24.96
CA GLU A 111 12.78 -9.54 24.98
C GLU A 111 12.21 -9.12 23.61
N GLU A 112 13.05 -8.76 22.64
CA GLU A 112 12.59 -8.35 21.31
C GLU A 112 12.00 -9.55 20.55
N LEU A 113 10.75 -9.42 20.07
CA LEU A 113 9.96 -10.55 19.58
C LEU A 113 10.27 -10.84 18.10
N PRO A 114 10.79 -12.02 17.73
CA PRO A 114 11.09 -12.35 16.35
C PRO A 114 9.81 -12.44 15.51
N ASN A 115 9.78 -11.78 14.36
CA ASN A 115 8.63 -11.85 13.45
C ASN A 115 8.94 -12.77 12.28
N LYS A 116 8.14 -13.82 12.15
CA LYS A 116 8.25 -14.72 11.01
C LYS A 116 7.72 -14.01 9.75
N ASP A 117 8.40 -14.23 8.63
CA ASP A 117 7.98 -13.74 7.31
C ASP A 117 7.92 -12.19 7.19
N MET A 118 8.52 -11.46 8.13
CA MET A 118 8.75 -10.02 8.05
C MET A 118 10.23 -9.74 7.78
N PHE A 119 10.51 -8.72 6.98
CA PHE A 119 11.86 -8.37 6.56
C PHE A 119 12.00 -6.86 6.37
N VAL A 120 13.25 -6.40 6.27
CA VAL A 120 13.56 -5.11 5.67
C VAL A 120 14.51 -5.30 4.49
N SER A 121 14.39 -4.46 3.47
CA SER A 121 15.26 -4.50 2.29
C SER A 121 15.82 -3.13 1.97
N PHE A 122 17.14 -3.04 1.82
CA PHE A 122 17.88 -1.82 1.47
C PHE A 122 18.14 -1.77 -0.03
N MET A 123 17.89 -0.61 -0.65
CA MET A 123 18.31 -0.36 -2.03
C MET A 123 19.81 -0.10 -2.11
N ILE A 124 20.54 -0.98 -2.80
CA ILE A 124 21.99 -0.86 -2.99
C ILE A 124 22.30 0.02 -4.20
N GLU A 125 21.76 -0.32 -5.36
CA GLU A 125 21.93 0.41 -6.61
C GLU A 125 20.74 0.20 -7.56
N GLN A 126 20.63 1.05 -8.57
CA GLN A 126 19.67 1.00 -9.65
C GLN A 126 20.38 1.33 -10.96
N LYS A 127 19.95 0.70 -12.06
CA LYS A 127 20.53 0.85 -13.40
C LYS A 127 19.45 0.86 -14.48
N ASP A 128 19.60 1.73 -15.48
CA ASP A 128 18.80 1.69 -16.70
C ASP A 128 19.20 0.51 -17.59
N ILE A 129 18.24 -0.39 -17.85
CA ILE A 129 18.42 -1.54 -18.73
C ILE A 129 17.55 -1.45 -19.99
N THR A 130 16.89 -0.31 -20.23
CA THR A 130 15.96 -0.10 -21.34
C THR A 130 16.64 -0.39 -22.69
N ALA A 131 17.85 0.15 -22.90
CA ALA A 131 18.62 -0.08 -24.12
C ALA A 131 18.97 -1.57 -24.33
N GLN A 132 19.27 -2.31 -23.25
CA GLN A 132 19.55 -3.74 -23.31
C GLN A 132 18.29 -4.52 -23.73
N LEU A 133 17.12 -4.17 -23.22
CA LEU A 133 15.86 -4.79 -23.62
C LEU A 133 15.51 -4.47 -25.08
N HIS A 134 15.72 -3.23 -25.55
CA HIS A 134 15.49 -2.88 -26.95
C HIS A 134 16.33 -3.74 -27.91
N GLN A 135 17.59 -4.05 -27.56
CA GLN A 135 18.45 -4.94 -28.36
C GLN A 135 17.92 -6.38 -28.46
N LEU A 136 17.04 -6.80 -27.55
CA LEU A 136 16.37 -8.10 -27.56
C LEU A 136 15.06 -8.10 -28.36
N HIS A 137 14.73 -7.00 -29.07
CA HIS A 137 13.43 -6.80 -29.71
C HIS A 137 12.26 -6.90 -28.72
N PHE A 138 12.49 -6.48 -27.47
CA PHE A 138 11.54 -6.64 -26.37
C PHE A 138 10.17 -5.98 -26.64
N ASP A 139 10.16 -4.82 -27.29
CA ASP A 139 8.93 -4.08 -27.62
C ASP A 139 8.06 -4.75 -28.69
N GLU A 140 8.60 -5.71 -29.44
CA GLU A 140 7.87 -6.45 -30.48
C GLU A 140 7.19 -7.72 -29.93
N MET A 141 7.45 -8.05 -28.67
CA MET A 141 6.91 -9.24 -28.00
C MET A 141 5.52 -9.00 -27.41
N THR A 142 4.74 -10.08 -27.26
CA THR A 142 3.51 -10.03 -26.47
C THR A 142 3.82 -9.79 -24.99
N THR A 143 2.88 -9.24 -24.23
CA THR A 143 3.05 -8.99 -22.78
C THR A 143 3.41 -10.28 -22.02
N ALA A 144 2.80 -11.41 -22.38
CA ALA A 144 3.16 -12.71 -21.79
C ALA A 144 4.61 -13.10 -22.07
N ARG A 145 5.12 -12.85 -23.29
CA ARG A 145 6.50 -13.16 -23.65
C ARG A 145 7.48 -12.17 -23.01
N GLN A 146 7.12 -10.89 -22.93
CA GLN A 146 7.87 -9.88 -22.19
C GLN A 146 8.08 -10.31 -20.74
N GLY A 147 7.02 -10.75 -20.06
CA GLY A 147 7.10 -11.28 -18.69
C GLY A 147 8.13 -12.40 -18.56
N VAL A 148 8.10 -13.41 -19.45
CA VAL A 148 9.09 -14.51 -19.45
C VAL A 148 10.52 -14.01 -19.65
N VAL A 149 10.74 -13.02 -20.51
CA VAL A 149 12.07 -12.43 -20.74
C VAL A 149 12.56 -11.66 -19.51
N LEU A 150 11.71 -10.83 -18.90
CA LEU A 150 12.03 -10.10 -17.68
C LEU A 150 12.36 -11.06 -16.54
N ASP A 151 11.53 -12.08 -16.31
CA ASP A 151 11.76 -13.10 -15.28
C ASP A 151 13.11 -13.81 -15.48
N SER A 152 13.42 -14.19 -16.73
CA SER A 152 14.68 -14.87 -17.06
C SER A 152 15.89 -13.97 -16.85
N LEU A 153 15.78 -12.70 -17.25
CA LEU A 153 16.84 -11.71 -17.09
C LEU A 153 17.07 -11.38 -15.60
N GLN A 154 16.01 -11.17 -14.84
CA GLN A 154 16.06 -10.90 -13.41
C GLN A 154 16.74 -12.05 -12.65
N ASN A 155 16.37 -13.29 -12.96
CA ASN A 155 17.01 -14.48 -12.38
C ASN A 155 18.49 -14.54 -12.72
N ALA A 156 18.87 -14.30 -13.98
CA ALA A 156 20.28 -14.30 -14.39
C ALA A 156 21.09 -13.18 -13.71
N MET A 157 20.53 -11.98 -13.58
CA MET A 157 21.17 -10.86 -12.88
C MET A 157 21.30 -11.13 -11.37
N THR A 158 20.27 -11.73 -10.76
CA THR A 158 20.29 -12.16 -9.36
C THR A 158 21.34 -13.24 -9.12
N ASP A 159 21.43 -14.25 -9.99
CA ASP A 159 22.47 -15.29 -9.87
C ASP A 159 23.87 -14.72 -10.05
N SER A 160 24.03 -13.73 -10.93
CA SER A 160 25.30 -13.04 -11.14
C SER A 160 25.72 -12.26 -9.88
N ILE A 161 24.83 -11.44 -9.32
CA ILE A 161 25.16 -10.64 -8.12
C ILE A 161 25.38 -11.52 -6.89
N LYS A 162 24.66 -12.64 -6.76
CA LYS A 162 24.84 -13.60 -5.66
C LYS A 162 26.20 -14.30 -5.65
N ARG A 163 26.90 -14.36 -6.79
CA ARG A 163 28.29 -14.85 -6.84
C ARG A 163 29.29 -13.87 -6.24
N ILE A 164 28.92 -12.58 -6.19
CA ILE A 164 29.72 -11.52 -5.56
C ILE A 164 29.35 -11.42 -4.08
N ASP A 165 28.06 -11.28 -3.77
CA ASP A 165 27.50 -11.27 -2.42
C ASP A 165 26.16 -12.00 -2.40
N LYS A 166 26.11 -13.14 -1.69
CA LYS A 166 24.95 -14.04 -1.62
C LYS A 166 23.69 -13.38 -1.03
N THR A 167 23.84 -12.26 -0.34
CA THR A 167 22.75 -11.54 0.32
C THR A 167 22.03 -10.56 -0.60
N LEU A 168 22.55 -10.36 -1.82
CA LEU A 168 21.99 -9.46 -2.82
C LEU A 168 21.02 -10.18 -3.75
N HIS A 169 20.06 -9.42 -4.28
CA HIS A 169 19.17 -9.84 -5.36
C HIS A 169 18.83 -8.64 -6.25
N VAL A 170 18.34 -8.92 -7.46
CA VAL A 170 17.94 -7.90 -8.42
C VAL A 170 16.45 -8.02 -8.71
N GLU A 171 15.77 -6.88 -8.78
CA GLU A 171 14.41 -6.74 -9.28
C GLU A 171 14.42 -5.88 -10.54
N ILE A 172 13.59 -6.22 -11.53
CA ILE A 172 13.46 -5.46 -12.78
C ILE A 172 12.03 -4.92 -12.88
N ASP A 173 11.92 -3.59 -12.87
CA ASP A 173 10.63 -2.91 -12.83
C ASP A 173 10.41 -2.03 -14.06
N ALA A 174 9.16 -1.98 -14.51
CA ALA A 174 8.71 -1.13 -15.61
C ALA A 174 8.42 0.29 -15.11
N PHE A 175 8.89 1.29 -15.84
CA PHE A 175 8.67 2.71 -15.62
C PHE A 175 7.98 3.31 -16.86
N TYR A 176 7.21 4.38 -16.65
CA TYR A 176 6.50 5.11 -17.71
C TYR A 176 5.62 4.20 -18.59
N GLU A 177 4.70 3.45 -17.97
CA GLU A 177 3.82 2.48 -18.66
C GLU A 177 4.60 1.45 -19.51
N GLY A 178 5.81 1.08 -19.05
CA GLY A 178 6.69 0.13 -19.75
C GLY A 178 7.48 0.73 -20.92
N ASN A 179 7.64 2.05 -20.97
CA ASN A 179 8.56 2.71 -21.91
C ASN A 179 10.02 2.73 -21.42
N GLN A 180 10.26 2.47 -20.12
CA GLN A 180 11.59 2.31 -19.54
C GLN A 180 11.61 1.16 -18.54
N TYR A 181 12.81 0.61 -18.29
CA TYR A 181 13.01 -0.47 -17.33
C TYR A 181 14.28 -0.23 -16.51
N TYR A 182 14.13 -0.31 -15.18
CA TYR A 182 15.24 -0.21 -14.25
C TYR A 182 15.46 -1.54 -13.54
N ALA A 183 16.73 -1.96 -13.45
CA ALA A 183 17.16 -3.06 -12.60
C ALA A 183 17.67 -2.48 -11.27
N THR A 184 17.08 -2.92 -10.16
CA THR A 184 17.43 -2.46 -8.81
C THR A 184 18.00 -3.60 -8.00
N THR A 185 19.20 -3.42 -7.45
CA THR A 185 19.86 -4.36 -6.55
C THR A 185 19.47 -4.06 -5.11
N TYR A 186 19.02 -5.07 -4.40
CA TYR A 186 18.56 -4.98 -3.02
C TYR A 186 19.32 -5.94 -2.08
N GLN A 187 19.41 -5.57 -0.81
CA GLN A 187 19.91 -6.43 0.28
C GLN A 187 18.83 -6.58 1.34
N GLN A 188 18.33 -7.82 1.53
CA GLN A 188 17.21 -8.11 2.42
C GLN A 188 17.67 -8.77 3.72
N PHE A 189 17.18 -8.27 4.86
CA PHE A 189 17.39 -8.83 6.20
C PHE A 189 16.09 -9.50 6.69
N ASN A 190 16.18 -10.80 7.02
CA ASN A 190 15.01 -11.64 7.36
C ASN A 190 14.79 -11.82 8.88
N ASP A 191 15.74 -11.40 9.73
CA ASP A 191 15.56 -11.39 11.18
C ASP A 191 15.18 -9.98 11.65
N LEU A 192 13.86 -9.71 11.64
CA LEU A 192 13.28 -8.45 12.07
C LEU A 192 12.44 -8.66 13.32
N ARG A 193 12.80 -7.99 14.42
CA ARG A 193 12.17 -8.21 15.73
C ARG A 193 11.37 -6.99 16.17
N LEU A 194 10.20 -7.21 16.78
CA LEU A 194 9.37 -6.15 17.34
C LEU A 194 10.00 -5.68 18.66
N VAL A 195 10.16 -4.37 18.81
CA VAL A 195 10.83 -3.74 19.95
C VAL A 195 9.87 -2.88 20.75
N PHE A 196 8.99 -2.15 20.05
CA PHE A 196 8.05 -1.23 20.68
C PHE A 196 6.79 -1.06 19.83
N ALA A 197 5.63 -1.00 20.48
CA ALA A 197 4.38 -0.59 19.87
C ALA A 197 3.53 0.14 20.90
N VAL A 198 2.97 1.30 20.53
CA VAL A 198 1.91 1.92 21.32
C VAL A 198 0.63 1.08 21.27
N PRO A 199 -0.29 1.21 22.24
CA PRO A 199 -1.62 0.61 22.15
C PRO A 199 -2.33 1.02 20.86
N LYS A 200 -3.18 0.15 20.30
CA LYS A 200 -3.99 0.45 19.11
C LYS A 200 -4.84 1.71 19.29
N SER A 201 -5.29 2.00 20.51
CA SER A 201 -6.03 3.24 20.79
C SER A 201 -5.21 4.50 20.52
N MET A 202 -3.88 4.41 20.44
CA MET A 202 -2.99 5.52 20.05
C MET A 202 -2.50 5.35 18.62
N GLY A 203 -2.02 4.15 18.27
CA GLY A 203 -1.50 3.81 16.94
C GLY A 203 -2.54 3.86 15.83
N LYS A 204 -3.83 3.79 16.18
CA LYS A 204 -4.98 3.94 15.28
C LYS A 204 -6.11 4.74 15.95
N PHE A 205 -5.76 5.76 16.75
CA PHE A 205 -6.75 6.66 17.36
C PHE A 205 -7.68 7.27 16.30
N GLY A 206 -8.99 7.25 16.57
CA GLY A 206 -10.03 7.70 15.64
C GLY A 206 -10.45 6.68 14.60
N GLY A 207 -9.80 5.50 14.55
CA GLY A 207 -10.24 4.33 13.80
C GLY A 207 -10.65 4.63 12.35
N GLU A 208 -11.76 4.07 11.91
CA GLU A 208 -12.27 4.30 10.56
C GLU A 208 -12.97 5.66 10.39
N THR A 209 -13.39 6.30 11.48
CA THR A 209 -13.95 7.66 11.47
C THR A 209 -12.92 8.65 10.94
N ASP A 210 -11.72 8.64 11.50
CA ASP A 210 -10.67 9.60 11.18
C ASP A 210 -9.77 9.16 10.01
N ASN A 211 -9.77 7.88 9.60
CA ASN A 211 -8.98 7.37 8.47
C ASN A 211 -9.16 8.21 7.19
N TRP A 212 -8.11 8.58 6.46
CA TRP A 212 -8.15 9.52 5.32
C TRP A 212 -8.71 10.93 5.62
N MET A 213 -8.82 11.34 6.88
CA MET A 213 -9.33 12.67 7.27
C MET A 213 -8.24 13.53 7.92
N TRP A 214 -8.37 14.84 7.75
CA TRP A 214 -7.69 15.88 8.54
C TRP A 214 -8.75 16.76 9.21
N PRO A 215 -8.59 17.21 10.48
CA PRO A 215 -7.45 17.01 11.39
C PRO A 215 -7.24 15.59 11.93
N ARG A 216 -5.98 15.19 12.14
CA ARG A 216 -5.57 13.85 12.61
C ARG A 216 -4.71 13.93 13.87
N GLN A 217 -4.87 12.99 14.82
CA GLN A 217 -4.15 12.94 16.10
C GLN A 217 -3.55 11.55 16.40
N THR A 218 -3.33 10.74 15.37
CA THR A 218 -2.92 9.35 15.52
C THR A 218 -1.40 9.25 15.73
N CYS A 219 -0.97 8.53 16.76
CA CYS A 219 0.45 8.23 16.99
C CYS A 219 0.86 6.99 16.19
N ASP A 220 0.77 7.06 14.87
CA ASP A 220 0.89 5.88 14.00
C ASP A 220 2.37 5.46 13.84
N PHE A 221 2.93 4.81 14.86
CA PHE A 221 4.28 4.26 14.81
C PHE A 221 4.43 2.92 15.55
N SER A 222 5.39 2.14 15.09
CA SER A 222 5.94 0.97 15.79
C SER A 222 7.44 0.89 15.51
N VAL A 223 8.16 0.17 16.36
CA VAL A 223 9.62 0.06 16.30
C VAL A 223 10.02 -1.40 16.20
N PHE A 224 10.87 -1.66 15.22
CA PHE A 224 11.50 -2.95 15.00
C PHE A 224 13.02 -2.81 15.07
N ARG A 225 13.72 -3.94 15.16
CA ARG A 225 15.19 -3.99 15.06
C ARG A 225 15.62 -5.05 14.07
N ILE A 226 16.57 -4.65 13.24
CA ILE A 226 17.24 -5.53 12.29
C ILE A 226 18.31 -6.33 13.05
N TYR A 227 18.28 -7.64 12.90
CA TYR A 227 19.32 -8.55 13.40
C TYR A 227 20.13 -9.12 12.24
N ALA A 228 21.40 -9.35 12.49
CA ALA A 228 22.38 -9.75 11.49
C ALA A 228 23.29 -10.85 12.02
N ASP A 229 23.96 -11.55 11.09
CA ASP A 229 24.99 -12.50 11.44
C ASP A 229 26.15 -11.80 12.17
N LYS A 230 26.56 -12.36 13.30
CA LYS A 230 27.57 -11.77 14.19
C LYS A 230 28.94 -11.57 13.54
N LYS A 231 29.31 -12.38 12.55
CA LYS A 231 30.64 -12.34 11.94
C LYS A 231 30.71 -11.34 10.78
N THR A 232 29.63 -11.26 10.02
CA THR A 232 29.58 -10.48 8.78
C THR A 232 28.84 -9.16 8.93
N ASN A 233 28.02 -9.00 9.99
CA ASN A 233 27.04 -7.93 10.12
C ASN A 233 26.07 -7.86 8.92
N GLY A 234 25.95 -8.94 8.15
CA GLY A 234 25.08 -9.07 6.99
C GLY A 234 23.79 -9.83 7.28
N PRO A 235 22.88 -9.91 6.29
CA PRO A 235 21.65 -10.65 6.42
C PRO A 235 21.80 -12.10 6.89
N ALA A 236 20.91 -12.51 7.79
CA ALA A 236 20.77 -13.87 8.26
C ALA A 236 19.29 -14.20 8.46
N GLU A 237 18.96 -15.49 8.35
CA GLU A 237 17.72 -16.01 8.90
C GLU A 237 17.73 -15.88 10.43
N TYR A 238 16.55 -15.92 11.05
CA TYR A 238 16.44 -15.87 12.50
C TYR A 238 17.34 -16.90 13.20
N SER A 239 18.16 -16.40 14.12
CA SER A 239 18.95 -17.20 15.05
C SER A 239 19.02 -16.48 16.39
N LYS A 240 19.06 -17.25 17.48
CA LYS A 240 19.30 -16.71 18.82
C LYS A 240 20.67 -16.06 18.97
N ASP A 241 21.63 -16.43 18.11
CA ASP A 241 23.00 -15.92 18.12
C ASP A 241 23.18 -14.64 17.26
N ASN A 242 22.16 -14.26 16.48
CA ASN A 242 22.20 -13.02 15.71
C ASN A 242 22.30 -11.82 16.65
N VAL A 243 22.97 -10.78 16.19
CA VAL A 243 23.20 -9.54 16.96
C VAL A 243 22.50 -8.36 16.26
N PRO A 244 22.20 -7.26 16.97
CA PRO A 244 21.74 -6.03 16.36
C PRO A 244 22.61 -5.61 15.17
N TYR A 245 21.97 -5.38 14.02
CA TYR A 245 22.64 -4.88 12.82
C TYR A 245 23.23 -3.50 13.08
N ARG A 246 24.47 -3.30 12.67
CA ARG A 246 25.15 -2.01 12.73
C ARG A 246 25.17 -1.37 11.35
N PRO A 247 24.23 -0.45 11.03
CA PRO A 247 24.24 0.25 9.75
C PRO A 247 25.48 1.14 9.64
N LYS A 248 25.94 1.39 8.40
CA LYS A 248 27.01 2.38 8.15
C LYS A 248 26.56 3.80 8.45
N TYR A 249 25.29 4.09 8.21
CA TYR A 249 24.66 5.38 8.42
C TYR A 249 23.19 5.19 8.80
N TRP A 250 22.66 6.07 9.66
CA TRP A 250 21.27 6.06 10.10
C TRP A 250 20.74 7.50 10.12
N ALA A 251 19.42 7.66 10.04
CA ALA A 251 18.78 8.96 10.01
C ALA A 251 18.95 9.69 11.35
N PRO A 252 19.48 10.92 11.37
CA PRO A 252 19.50 11.74 12.57
C PRO A 252 18.07 12.18 12.93
N VAL A 253 17.67 12.02 14.19
CA VAL A 253 16.32 12.35 14.66
C VAL A 253 16.30 13.77 15.25
N SER A 254 15.37 14.61 14.79
CA SER A 254 15.28 16.03 15.18
C SER A 254 14.30 16.28 16.33
N LEU A 255 14.70 17.11 17.29
CA LEU A 255 13.85 17.75 18.31
C LEU A 255 13.60 19.22 18.00
N GLN A 256 14.09 19.75 16.88
CA GLN A 256 13.96 21.17 16.56
C GLN A 256 12.55 21.56 16.11
N GLY A 257 11.72 20.59 15.73
CA GLY A 257 10.38 20.83 15.19
C GLY A 257 10.42 21.39 13.77
N TYR A 258 9.31 22.00 13.38
CA TYR A 258 9.09 22.59 12.07
C TYR A 258 8.09 23.75 12.20
N LYS A 259 8.09 24.65 11.22
CA LYS A 259 7.10 25.72 11.05
C LYS A 259 6.51 25.71 9.64
N ASP A 260 5.42 26.44 9.48
CA ASP A 260 4.80 26.68 8.17
C ASP A 260 5.84 27.19 7.15
N GLY A 261 5.88 26.56 5.97
CA GLY A 261 6.83 26.85 4.90
C GLY A 261 8.21 26.20 5.03
N ASP A 262 8.51 25.48 6.11
CA ASP A 262 9.77 24.72 6.19
C ASP A 262 9.81 23.60 5.15
N TYR A 263 10.99 23.35 4.59
CA TYR A 263 11.21 22.24 3.67
C TYR A 263 10.89 20.88 4.31
N SER A 264 10.26 20.01 3.53
CA SER A 264 10.06 18.60 3.87
C SER A 264 10.23 17.73 2.63
N MET A 265 10.95 16.62 2.77
CA MET A 265 10.94 15.54 1.78
C MET A 265 10.55 14.21 2.41
N THR A 266 9.76 13.43 1.67
CA THR A 266 9.37 12.06 2.02
C THR A 266 10.06 11.10 1.07
N ILE A 267 10.74 10.08 1.62
CA ILE A 267 11.40 9.04 0.83
C ILE A 267 10.83 7.69 1.22
N GLY A 268 10.47 6.84 0.26
CA GLY A 268 10.00 5.50 0.53
C GLY A 268 9.56 4.75 -0.72
N TYR A 269 8.67 3.78 -0.54
CA TYR A 269 8.28 2.80 -1.55
C TYR A 269 6.80 2.98 -1.92
N PRO A 270 6.43 4.04 -2.66
CA PRO A 270 5.06 4.22 -3.14
C PRO A 270 4.63 3.03 -3.99
N GLY A 271 3.50 2.42 -3.67
CA GLY A 271 2.97 1.21 -4.29
C GLY A 271 2.56 1.39 -5.74
N SER A 272 1.50 2.15 -6.00
CA SER A 272 1.00 2.32 -7.35
C SER A 272 0.28 3.63 -7.56
N THR A 273 0.61 4.31 -8.66
CA THR A 273 -0.19 5.39 -9.25
C THR A 273 -0.46 5.06 -10.71
N ASN A 274 -1.39 5.79 -11.35
CA ASN A 274 -1.75 5.66 -12.76
C ASN A 274 -2.09 7.04 -13.35
N ARG A 275 -1.13 7.97 -13.29
CA ARG A 275 -1.25 9.35 -13.76
C ARG A 275 -1.16 9.45 -15.28
N TYR A 276 -0.60 8.44 -15.94
CA TYR A 276 -0.60 8.34 -17.40
C TYR A 276 -1.88 7.71 -17.97
N LEU A 277 -2.77 7.20 -17.11
CA LEU A 277 -4.01 6.53 -17.50
C LEU A 277 -4.95 7.43 -18.30
N SER A 278 -5.48 6.90 -19.39
CA SER A 278 -6.50 7.58 -20.19
C SER A 278 -7.80 7.83 -19.43
N SER A 279 -8.60 8.77 -19.93
CA SER A 279 -9.96 9.06 -19.51
C SER A 279 -10.85 7.82 -19.53
N TYR A 280 -10.63 6.90 -20.48
CA TYR A 280 -11.34 5.63 -20.58
C TYR A 280 -10.96 4.66 -19.46
N GLY A 281 -9.67 4.56 -19.14
CA GLY A 281 -9.17 3.77 -18.02
C GLY A 281 -9.63 4.29 -16.67
N ILE A 282 -9.69 5.61 -16.49
CA ILE A 282 -10.21 6.24 -15.27
C ILE A 282 -11.69 5.94 -15.09
N ARG A 283 -12.48 5.95 -16.17
CA ARG A 283 -13.89 5.54 -16.11
C ARG A 283 -14.04 4.08 -15.72
N GLU A 284 -13.27 3.17 -16.32
CA GLU A 284 -13.28 1.75 -15.93
C GLU A 284 -12.92 1.57 -14.44
N ARG A 285 -11.90 2.29 -13.95
CA ARG A 285 -11.53 2.29 -12.53
C ARG A 285 -12.71 2.71 -11.64
N ARG A 286 -13.34 3.84 -11.94
CA ARG A 286 -14.46 4.38 -11.15
C ARG A 286 -15.65 3.40 -11.15
N ASP A 287 -16.04 2.93 -12.33
CA ASP A 287 -17.34 2.28 -12.56
C ASP A 287 -17.28 0.75 -12.40
N ALA A 288 -16.16 0.13 -12.81
CA ALA A 288 -15.98 -1.32 -12.82
C ALA A 288 -15.04 -1.84 -11.71
N LEU A 289 -14.19 -1.01 -11.12
CA LEU A 289 -13.29 -1.44 -10.03
C LEU A 289 -13.72 -0.94 -8.65
N ASN A 290 -13.73 0.38 -8.47
CA ASN A 290 -13.96 1.01 -7.17
C ASN A 290 -15.42 0.84 -6.72
N THR A 291 -16.38 1.00 -7.63
CA THR A 291 -17.81 0.87 -7.31
C THR A 291 -18.18 -0.53 -6.80
N PRO A 292 -17.83 -1.65 -7.48
CA PRO A 292 -18.06 -2.98 -6.94
C PRO A 292 -17.33 -3.23 -5.61
N ARG A 293 -16.07 -2.77 -5.49
CA ARG A 293 -15.29 -2.92 -4.25
C ARG A 293 -15.97 -2.25 -3.07
N ALA A 294 -16.33 -0.97 -3.21
CA ALA A 294 -16.99 -0.21 -2.15
C ALA A 294 -18.32 -0.89 -1.74
N GLN A 295 -19.09 -1.35 -2.72
CA GLN A 295 -20.38 -1.99 -2.49
C GLN A 295 -20.23 -3.32 -1.72
N VAL A 296 -19.42 -4.24 -2.21
CA VAL A 296 -19.25 -5.58 -1.61
C VAL A 296 -18.62 -5.48 -0.23
N ARG A 297 -17.61 -4.60 -0.07
CA ARG A 297 -16.93 -4.44 1.22
C ARG A 297 -17.81 -3.79 2.28
N GLY A 298 -18.76 -2.94 1.91
CA GLY A 298 -19.76 -2.41 2.84
C GLY A 298 -20.64 -3.52 3.44
N VAL A 299 -21.06 -4.49 2.62
CA VAL A 299 -21.87 -5.63 3.07
C VAL A 299 -21.10 -6.49 4.09
N LYS A 300 -19.85 -6.89 3.76
CA LYS A 300 -19.08 -7.77 4.65
C LYS A 300 -18.66 -7.07 5.95
N GLN A 301 -18.28 -5.80 5.91
CA GLN A 301 -17.82 -5.07 7.09
C GLN A 301 -18.92 -4.88 8.14
N ALA A 302 -20.17 -4.68 7.71
CA ALA A 302 -21.30 -4.59 8.64
C ALA A 302 -21.48 -5.88 9.45
N ILE A 303 -21.20 -7.04 8.85
CA ILE A 303 -21.27 -8.35 9.50
C ILE A 303 -20.04 -8.56 10.40
N MET A 304 -18.84 -8.31 9.89
CA MET A 304 -17.59 -8.43 10.66
C MET A 304 -17.64 -7.58 11.92
N THR A 305 -18.10 -6.33 11.82
CA THR A 305 -18.20 -5.41 12.97
C THR A 305 -19.10 -5.97 14.07
N ARG A 306 -20.23 -6.58 13.72
CA ARG A 306 -21.17 -7.15 14.69
C ARG A 306 -20.53 -8.29 15.48
N HIS A 307 -19.84 -9.19 14.78
CA HIS A 307 -19.19 -10.35 15.38
C HIS A 307 -17.95 -9.94 16.20
N MET A 308 -17.10 -9.07 15.67
CA MET A 308 -15.91 -8.58 16.37
C MET A 308 -16.24 -7.77 17.64
N ARG A 309 -17.39 -7.09 17.70
CA ARG A 309 -17.86 -6.39 18.91
C ARG A 309 -18.47 -7.33 19.96
N ALA A 310 -18.89 -8.52 19.55
CA ALA A 310 -19.53 -9.48 20.44
C ALA A 310 -18.51 -10.40 21.13
N ASP A 311 -17.32 -10.61 20.54
CA ASP A 311 -16.34 -11.57 21.01
C ASP A 311 -14.89 -11.12 20.75
N GLU A 312 -14.08 -11.07 21.81
CA GLU A 312 -12.67 -10.63 21.75
C GLU A 312 -11.77 -11.61 20.97
N GLY A 313 -12.02 -12.91 21.06
CA GLY A 313 -11.29 -13.91 20.27
C GLY A 313 -11.56 -13.72 18.77
N VAL A 314 -12.80 -13.42 18.39
CA VAL A 314 -13.16 -13.06 17.01
C VAL A 314 -12.50 -11.74 16.61
N ARG A 315 -12.51 -10.72 17.46
CA ARG A 315 -11.81 -9.45 17.20
C ARG A 315 -10.35 -9.70 16.87
N ILE A 316 -9.61 -10.43 17.71
CA ILE A 316 -8.18 -10.71 17.50
C ILE A 316 -7.94 -11.44 16.17
N LYS A 317 -8.76 -12.44 15.83
CA LYS A 317 -8.66 -13.20 14.57
C LYS A 317 -8.92 -12.38 13.31
N TYR A 318 -9.75 -11.33 13.40
CA TYR A 318 -10.20 -10.56 12.24
C TYR A 318 -9.70 -9.12 12.20
N ASP A 319 -8.94 -8.64 13.18
CA ASP A 319 -8.55 -7.22 13.27
C ASP A 319 -7.75 -6.77 12.03
N SER A 320 -6.71 -7.52 11.65
CA SER A 320 -5.93 -7.25 10.44
C SER A 320 -6.79 -7.30 9.16
N LYS A 321 -7.66 -8.32 9.06
CA LYS A 321 -8.56 -8.54 7.89
C LYS A 321 -9.58 -7.40 7.75
N PHE A 322 -10.12 -6.94 8.87
CA PHE A 322 -11.08 -5.83 8.92
C PHE A 322 -10.39 -4.52 8.53
N ALA A 323 -9.25 -4.19 9.15
CA ALA A 323 -8.50 -2.97 8.87
C ALA A 323 -8.12 -2.86 7.39
N GLN A 324 -7.61 -3.95 6.79
CA GLN A 324 -7.30 -3.98 5.35
C GLN A 324 -8.55 -3.81 4.48
N SER A 325 -9.67 -4.41 4.88
CA SER A 325 -10.94 -4.25 4.18
C SER A 325 -11.42 -2.80 4.20
N ALA A 326 -11.45 -2.20 5.39
CA ALA A 326 -11.98 -0.87 5.66
C ALA A 326 -11.16 0.22 4.97
N ASN A 327 -9.82 0.10 4.97
CA ASN A 327 -8.93 1.05 4.32
C ASN A 327 -9.25 1.24 2.83
N TYR A 328 -9.22 0.16 2.07
CA TYR A 328 -9.50 0.19 0.63
C TYR A 328 -10.99 0.44 0.31
N TRP A 329 -11.90 0.15 1.25
CA TRP A 329 -13.31 0.53 1.11
C TRP A 329 -13.48 2.04 1.15
N LYS A 330 -12.89 2.72 2.15
CA LYS A 330 -12.94 4.18 2.28
C LYS A 330 -12.17 4.87 1.14
N ASN A 331 -10.99 4.35 0.78
CA ASN A 331 -10.22 4.82 -0.37
C ASN A 331 -11.03 4.76 -1.68
N SER A 332 -11.73 3.65 -1.97
CA SER A 332 -12.52 3.53 -3.21
C SER A 332 -13.67 4.53 -3.29
N ILE A 333 -14.32 4.80 -2.15
CA ILE A 333 -15.40 5.81 -2.05
C ILE A 333 -14.84 7.20 -2.27
N GLY A 334 -13.75 7.55 -1.57
CA GLY A 334 -13.15 8.88 -1.67
C GLY A 334 -12.54 9.14 -3.04
N MET A 335 -11.82 8.18 -3.62
CA MET A 335 -11.28 8.31 -4.98
C MET A 335 -12.39 8.57 -6.00
N ASN A 336 -13.51 7.82 -5.96
CA ASN A 336 -14.63 8.07 -6.87
C ASN A 336 -15.24 9.45 -6.68
N LYS A 337 -15.44 9.88 -5.42
CA LYS A 337 -15.93 11.22 -5.12
C LYS A 337 -14.98 12.30 -5.66
N CYS A 338 -13.67 12.12 -5.52
CA CYS A 338 -12.67 13.04 -6.06
C CYS A 338 -12.73 13.06 -7.60
N ILE A 339 -12.71 11.89 -8.27
CA ILE A 339 -12.84 11.78 -9.74
C ILE A 339 -14.03 12.61 -10.26
N ASP A 340 -15.18 12.49 -9.60
CA ASP A 340 -16.40 13.18 -10.00
C ASP A 340 -16.36 14.68 -9.67
N SER A 341 -15.93 15.04 -8.46
CA SER A 341 -15.99 16.43 -7.97
C SER A 341 -15.07 17.39 -8.72
N ILE A 342 -13.86 16.95 -9.09
CA ILE A 342 -12.92 17.77 -9.88
C ILE A 342 -13.07 17.52 -11.40
N GLY A 343 -13.88 16.55 -11.80
CA GLY A 343 -14.12 16.24 -13.22
C GLY A 343 -12.89 15.69 -13.95
N ILE A 344 -12.11 14.82 -13.30
CA ILE A 344 -10.82 14.30 -13.82
C ILE A 344 -10.98 13.73 -15.23
N ILE A 345 -12.06 12.98 -15.48
CA ILE A 345 -12.30 12.34 -16.78
C ILE A 345 -12.35 13.41 -17.90
N ASN A 346 -13.05 14.53 -17.66
CA ASN A 346 -13.14 15.61 -18.65
C ASN A 346 -11.80 16.31 -18.83
N GLN A 347 -11.04 16.53 -17.76
CA GLN A 347 -9.69 17.12 -17.84
C GLN A 347 -8.76 16.24 -18.69
N LYS A 348 -8.78 14.93 -18.48
CA LYS A 348 -8.00 13.96 -19.27
C LYS A 348 -8.43 13.92 -20.73
N GLN A 349 -9.75 13.95 -21.00
CA GLN A 349 -10.25 14.05 -22.39
C GLN A 349 -9.74 15.31 -23.09
N GLN A 350 -9.74 16.46 -22.42
CA GLN A 350 -9.21 17.70 -23.00
C GLN A 350 -7.71 17.59 -23.29
N TYR A 351 -6.95 16.97 -22.40
CA TYR A 351 -5.51 16.74 -22.59
C TYR A 351 -5.22 15.74 -23.72
N GLU A 352 -6.00 14.67 -23.83
CA GLU A 352 -5.93 13.70 -24.93
C GLU A 352 -6.20 14.35 -26.29
N GLN A 353 -7.11 15.34 -26.36
CA GLN A 353 -7.32 16.11 -27.59
C GLN A 353 -6.09 16.95 -27.97
N LYS A 354 -5.35 17.50 -27.00
CA LYS A 354 -4.08 18.19 -27.26
C LYS A 354 -3.05 17.23 -27.85
N ILE A 355 -2.89 16.04 -27.26
CA ILE A 355 -1.99 15.00 -27.79
C ILE A 355 -2.42 14.58 -29.21
N ARG A 356 -3.72 14.41 -29.46
CA ARG A 356 -4.25 14.08 -30.79
C ARG A 356 -3.88 15.15 -31.82
N GLN A 357 -4.03 16.44 -31.49
CA GLN A 357 -3.66 17.55 -32.37
C GLN A 357 -2.14 17.60 -32.60
N TRP A 358 -1.35 17.44 -31.54
CA TRP A 358 0.11 17.43 -31.61
C TRP A 358 0.62 16.27 -32.49
N GLN A 359 0.06 15.06 -32.33
CA GLN A 359 0.36 13.91 -33.20
C GLN A 359 0.05 14.20 -34.67
N GLN A 360 -1.06 14.88 -34.97
CA GLN A 360 -1.41 15.23 -36.36
C GLN A 360 -0.39 16.19 -36.98
N GLN A 361 0.15 17.11 -36.18
CA GLN A 361 1.15 18.09 -36.60
C GLN A 361 2.54 17.49 -36.78
N THR A 362 2.97 16.61 -35.87
CA THR A 362 4.34 16.06 -35.84
C THR A 362 4.47 14.72 -36.57
N GLY A 363 3.38 13.97 -36.71
CA GLY A 363 3.39 12.60 -37.20
C GLY A 363 3.87 11.55 -36.18
N TYR A 364 4.25 11.95 -34.96
CA TYR A 364 4.75 11.02 -33.95
C TYR A 364 3.68 9.98 -33.54
N LEU A 365 4.04 8.69 -33.60
CA LEU A 365 3.12 7.55 -33.37
C LEU A 365 1.86 7.53 -34.24
N LYS A 366 1.84 8.25 -35.38
CA LYS A 366 0.73 8.21 -36.34
C LYS A 366 0.53 6.76 -36.83
N GLY A 367 -0.70 6.26 -36.72
CA GLY A 367 -1.04 4.87 -37.04
C GLY A 367 -0.77 3.85 -35.92
N LYS A 368 -0.15 4.27 -34.81
CA LYS A 368 0.08 3.43 -33.62
C LYS A 368 -0.86 3.83 -32.46
N LEU A 369 -0.75 5.06 -31.95
CA LEU A 369 -1.66 5.59 -30.94
C LEU A 369 -3.00 5.95 -31.61
N ASN A 370 -4.07 5.29 -31.20
CA ASN A 370 -5.42 5.48 -31.72
C ASN A 370 -6.45 5.51 -30.58
N PHE A 371 -6.86 6.73 -30.25
CA PHE A 371 -7.84 7.03 -29.21
C PHE A 371 -9.22 6.40 -29.46
N ASP A 372 -9.65 6.23 -30.71
CA ASP A 372 -10.97 5.67 -31.04
C ASP A 372 -10.97 4.15 -30.83
N THR A 373 -9.85 3.49 -31.16
CA THR A 373 -9.58 2.10 -30.79
C THR A 373 -9.55 1.94 -29.27
N MET A 374 -8.81 2.80 -28.55
CA MET A 374 -8.74 2.76 -27.09
C MET A 374 -10.13 2.89 -26.45
N ALA A 375 -10.93 3.88 -26.88
CA ALA A 375 -12.31 4.07 -26.43
C ALA A 375 -13.17 2.82 -26.63
N ARG A 376 -13.10 2.22 -27.84
CA ARG A 376 -13.85 1.01 -28.19
C ARG A 376 -13.45 -0.17 -27.32
N LEU A 377 -12.15 -0.42 -27.12
CA LEU A 377 -11.65 -1.54 -26.33
C LEU A 377 -12.12 -1.45 -24.87
N TYR A 378 -11.98 -0.27 -24.24
CA TYR A 378 -12.48 -0.07 -22.88
C TYR A 378 -14.00 -0.22 -22.77
N ASN A 379 -14.77 0.28 -23.74
CA ASN A 379 -16.23 0.07 -23.77
C ASN A 379 -16.59 -1.42 -23.84
N GLN A 380 -15.87 -2.21 -24.64
CA GLN A 380 -16.13 -3.65 -24.79
C GLN A 380 -15.77 -4.47 -23.55
N ARG A 381 -14.77 -4.03 -22.76
CA ARG A 381 -14.32 -4.72 -21.55
C ARG A 381 -15.10 -4.33 -20.28
N LEU A 382 -15.77 -3.18 -20.26
CA LEU A 382 -16.30 -2.56 -19.03
C LEU A 382 -17.19 -3.49 -18.21
N ASP A 383 -18.19 -4.12 -18.83
CA ASP A 383 -19.17 -4.95 -18.13
C ASP A 383 -18.55 -6.24 -17.56
N VAL A 384 -17.65 -6.88 -18.33
CA VAL A 384 -16.96 -8.07 -17.85
C VAL A 384 -15.96 -7.74 -16.74
N MET A 385 -15.29 -6.58 -16.81
CA MET A 385 -14.41 -6.11 -15.73
C MET A 385 -15.20 -5.87 -14.44
N LYS A 386 -16.40 -5.30 -14.56
CA LYS A 386 -17.31 -5.08 -13.42
C LYS A 386 -17.76 -6.41 -12.80
N ALA A 387 -18.19 -7.37 -13.62
CA ALA A 387 -18.57 -8.70 -13.16
C ALA A 387 -17.40 -9.45 -12.52
N PHE A 388 -16.20 -9.32 -13.08
CA PHE A 388 -14.97 -9.87 -12.51
C PHE A 388 -14.65 -9.27 -11.15
N MET A 389 -14.79 -7.95 -10.96
CA MET A 389 -14.54 -7.35 -9.64
C MET A 389 -15.57 -7.73 -8.59
N PHE A 390 -16.85 -7.88 -8.96
CA PHE A 390 -17.82 -8.50 -8.06
C PHE A 390 -17.42 -9.93 -7.69
N PHE A 391 -16.93 -10.72 -8.66
CA PHE A 391 -16.49 -12.09 -8.42
C PHE A 391 -15.32 -12.12 -7.45
N ARG A 392 -14.28 -11.32 -7.71
CA ARG A 392 -13.09 -11.22 -6.87
C ARG A 392 -13.41 -10.77 -5.45
N GLU A 393 -14.21 -9.72 -5.28
CA GLU A 393 -14.54 -9.20 -3.94
C GLU A 393 -15.53 -10.10 -3.18
N THR A 394 -16.26 -10.99 -3.87
CA THR A 394 -17.19 -11.96 -3.26
C THR A 394 -16.47 -13.26 -2.86
N PHE A 395 -15.63 -13.79 -3.74
CA PHE A 395 -15.08 -15.15 -3.61
C PHE A 395 -13.57 -15.17 -3.29
N GLY A 396 -12.83 -14.10 -3.56
CA GLY A 396 -11.39 -14.05 -3.32
C GLY A 396 -11.06 -13.71 -1.87
N HIS A 397 -10.51 -14.67 -1.11
CA HIS A 397 -10.04 -14.47 0.26
C HIS A 397 -11.09 -13.90 1.23
N THR A 398 -12.37 -14.21 1.02
CA THR A 398 -13.47 -13.68 1.84
C THR A 398 -13.93 -14.61 2.95
N ASN A 399 -13.79 -15.93 2.74
CA ASN A 399 -14.23 -16.96 3.68
C ASN A 399 -13.39 -18.24 3.54
N GLU A 400 -13.27 -19.00 4.62
CA GLU A 400 -12.41 -20.19 4.66
C GLU A 400 -12.86 -21.27 3.68
N PHE A 401 -14.17 -21.52 3.55
CA PHE A 401 -14.67 -22.54 2.63
C PHE A 401 -14.27 -22.27 1.19
N THR A 402 -14.44 -21.03 0.73
CA THR A 402 -14.10 -20.64 -0.63
C THR A 402 -12.59 -20.66 -0.85
N ASN A 403 -11.80 -20.27 0.16
CA ASN A 403 -10.33 -20.40 0.10
C ASN A 403 -9.91 -21.85 -0.12
N ARG A 404 -10.42 -22.78 0.70
CA ARG A 404 -10.14 -24.22 0.54
C ARG A 404 -10.61 -24.74 -0.81
N ALA A 405 -11.80 -24.33 -1.25
CA ALA A 405 -12.36 -24.74 -2.53
C ALA A 405 -11.51 -24.27 -3.72
N MET A 406 -11.07 -23.02 -3.74
CA MET A 406 -10.23 -22.47 -4.81
C MET A 406 -8.81 -23.04 -4.81
N GLN A 407 -8.26 -23.37 -3.64
CA GLN A 407 -6.90 -23.92 -3.54
C GLN A 407 -6.81 -25.42 -3.86
N LEU A 408 -7.94 -26.12 -4.01
CA LEU A 408 -8.01 -27.57 -4.18
C LEU A 408 -7.04 -28.13 -5.23
N ASN A 409 -6.92 -27.46 -6.39
CA ASN A 409 -6.06 -27.89 -7.50
C ASN A 409 -4.59 -27.47 -7.34
N ASN A 410 -4.31 -26.56 -6.42
CA ASN A 410 -2.97 -25.99 -6.18
C ASN A 410 -2.38 -26.47 -4.85
N LYS A 411 -3.07 -27.35 -4.10
CA LYS A 411 -2.56 -27.91 -2.85
C LYS A 411 -1.50 -28.98 -3.10
N GLU A 412 -0.59 -29.10 -2.14
CA GLU A 412 0.40 -30.16 -2.11
C GLU A 412 -0.29 -31.54 -2.14
N ILE A 413 0.21 -32.40 -3.03
CA ILE A 413 -0.24 -33.78 -3.13
C ILE A 413 0.67 -34.64 -2.26
N HIS A 414 0.12 -35.19 -1.19
CA HIS A 414 0.82 -36.10 -0.31
C HIS A 414 0.69 -37.55 -0.80
N GLY A 415 1.63 -38.40 -0.37
CA GLY A 415 1.69 -39.81 -0.71
C GLY A 415 2.75 -40.15 -1.78
N PRO A 416 2.90 -41.44 -2.12
CA PRO A 416 3.94 -41.89 -3.03
C PRO A 416 3.76 -41.36 -4.46
N LYS A 417 4.81 -40.74 -5.02
CA LYS A 417 4.81 -40.19 -6.39
C LYS A 417 4.50 -41.24 -7.46
N ASN A 418 4.96 -42.47 -7.26
CA ASN A 418 4.75 -43.58 -8.20
C ASN A 418 3.40 -44.30 -8.04
N ASN A 419 2.52 -43.87 -7.13
CA ASN A 419 1.22 -44.52 -6.94
C ASN A 419 0.09 -43.48 -6.76
N PRO A 420 -0.49 -42.99 -7.88
CA PRO A 420 -1.58 -42.02 -7.87
C PRO A 420 -2.83 -42.46 -7.09
N LYS A 421 -3.04 -43.77 -6.88
CA LYS A 421 -4.17 -44.27 -6.09
C LYS A 421 -4.05 -43.92 -4.60
N LYS A 422 -2.82 -43.77 -4.11
CA LYS A 422 -2.52 -43.43 -2.71
C LYS A 422 -2.29 -41.93 -2.49
N GLN A 423 -2.31 -41.13 -3.55
CA GLN A 423 -2.13 -39.68 -3.45
C GLN A 423 -3.37 -38.99 -2.88
N TYR A 424 -3.17 -38.02 -1.99
CA TYR A 424 -4.24 -37.29 -1.33
C TYR A 424 -3.88 -35.83 -1.05
N ILE A 425 -4.92 -35.02 -0.94
CA ILE A 425 -4.86 -33.63 -0.49
C ILE A 425 -5.26 -33.60 0.99
N LEU A 426 -4.63 -32.70 1.75
CA LEU A 426 -4.94 -32.47 3.16
C LEU A 426 -5.10 -30.97 3.41
N PHE A 427 -6.16 -30.60 4.12
CA PHE A 427 -6.25 -29.29 4.75
C PHE A 427 -5.90 -29.47 6.23
N LYS A 428 -4.87 -28.74 6.68
CA LYS A 428 -4.52 -28.69 8.10
C LYS A 428 -5.63 -27.99 8.87
N ASP A 429 -5.67 -28.25 10.17
CA ASP A 429 -6.49 -27.44 11.05
C ASP A 429 -5.93 -26.02 11.09
N ASN A 430 -6.81 -25.05 10.93
CA ASN A 430 -6.53 -23.63 11.06
C ASN A 430 -7.71 -22.90 11.71
N SER A 431 -8.53 -23.62 12.48
CA SER A 431 -9.71 -23.05 13.15
C SER A 431 -9.36 -21.92 14.14
N ASP A 432 -8.11 -21.79 14.53
CA ASP A 432 -7.59 -20.66 15.32
C ASP A 432 -7.40 -19.38 14.50
N GLU A 433 -7.45 -19.42 13.17
CA GLU A 433 -7.23 -18.26 12.29
C GLU A 433 -8.53 -17.57 11.84
N TRP A 434 -9.69 -18.17 12.11
CA TRP A 434 -11.00 -17.69 11.66
C TRP A 434 -12.12 -18.10 12.63
N ASP A 435 -13.33 -17.58 12.41
CA ASP A 435 -14.51 -17.87 13.22
C ASP A 435 -15.65 -18.40 12.35
N ALA A 436 -16.21 -19.55 12.70
CA ALA A 436 -17.17 -20.23 11.85
C ALA A 436 -18.52 -19.52 11.73
N ALA A 437 -18.97 -18.81 12.76
CA ALA A 437 -20.24 -18.10 12.73
C ALA A 437 -20.13 -16.85 11.84
N LEU A 438 -19.09 -16.05 12.04
CA LEU A 438 -18.79 -14.88 11.22
C LEU A 438 -18.61 -15.28 9.74
N ASP A 439 -17.79 -16.30 9.49
CA ASP A 439 -17.41 -16.71 8.13
C ASP A 439 -18.61 -17.22 7.32
N LYS A 440 -19.51 -18.00 7.93
CA LYS A 440 -20.76 -18.44 7.31
C LYS A 440 -21.71 -17.27 7.02
N ASP A 441 -21.86 -16.34 7.95
CA ASP A 441 -22.74 -15.17 7.78
C ASP A 441 -22.22 -14.26 6.65
N VAL A 442 -20.90 -14.01 6.60
CA VAL A 442 -20.26 -13.27 5.51
C VAL A 442 -20.48 -14.01 4.19
N PHE A 443 -20.22 -15.31 4.14
CA PHE A 443 -20.35 -16.08 2.90
C PHE A 443 -21.79 -16.07 2.37
N ALA A 444 -22.78 -16.29 3.23
CA ALA A 444 -24.20 -16.28 2.85
C ALA A 444 -24.64 -14.90 2.33
N ALA A 445 -24.25 -13.83 3.00
CA ALA A 445 -24.58 -12.46 2.59
C ALA A 445 -23.91 -12.08 1.27
N LEU A 446 -22.64 -12.47 1.07
CA LEU A 446 -21.92 -12.19 -0.16
C LEU A 446 -22.45 -13.00 -1.36
N LEU A 447 -22.86 -14.26 -1.17
CA LEU A 447 -23.56 -15.03 -2.20
C LEU A 447 -24.84 -14.34 -2.64
N LYS A 448 -25.67 -13.89 -1.70
CA LYS A 448 -26.91 -13.18 -2.03
C LYS A 448 -26.60 -11.87 -2.77
N ASN A 449 -25.65 -11.10 -2.27
CA ASN A 449 -25.22 -9.86 -2.88
C ASN A 449 -24.73 -10.06 -4.32
N TYR A 450 -23.92 -11.09 -4.58
CA TYR A 450 -23.42 -11.39 -5.92
C TYR A 450 -24.56 -11.74 -6.89
N GLN A 451 -25.53 -12.55 -6.45
CA GLN A 451 -26.73 -12.87 -7.24
C GLN A 451 -27.51 -11.63 -7.65
N ASP A 452 -27.61 -10.64 -6.76
CA ASP A 452 -28.41 -9.43 -6.97
C ASP A 452 -27.69 -8.37 -7.82
N LYS A 453 -26.35 -8.43 -7.92
CA LYS A 453 -25.52 -7.40 -8.58
C LYS A 453 -24.92 -7.83 -9.91
N VAL A 454 -24.93 -9.11 -10.23
CA VAL A 454 -24.25 -9.66 -11.41
C VAL A 454 -25.23 -10.30 -12.36
N GLU A 455 -25.02 -10.08 -13.67
CA GLU A 455 -25.87 -10.65 -14.71
C GLU A 455 -25.93 -12.19 -14.65
N PRO A 456 -27.08 -12.80 -14.97
CA PRO A 456 -27.27 -14.25 -14.91
C PRO A 456 -26.21 -15.07 -15.65
N LYS A 457 -25.65 -14.57 -16.76
CA LYS A 457 -24.63 -15.26 -17.56
C LYS A 457 -23.30 -15.45 -16.82
N TYR A 458 -23.04 -14.63 -15.80
CA TYR A 458 -21.84 -14.72 -14.95
C TYR A 458 -22.13 -15.36 -13.59
N LEU A 459 -23.33 -15.89 -13.35
CA LEU A 459 -23.63 -16.63 -12.13
C LEU A 459 -23.11 -18.07 -12.23
N PRO A 460 -22.27 -18.53 -11.28
CA PRO A 460 -21.90 -19.93 -11.17
C PRO A 460 -23.12 -20.87 -11.12
N LYS A 461 -22.99 -22.04 -11.73
CA LYS A 461 -24.10 -23.03 -11.84
C LYS A 461 -24.67 -23.47 -10.49
N PHE A 462 -23.92 -23.34 -9.39
CA PHE A 462 -24.47 -23.63 -8.05
C PHE A 462 -25.65 -22.71 -7.66
N TYR A 463 -25.82 -21.53 -8.27
CA TYR A 463 -27.01 -20.71 -8.03
C TYR A 463 -28.31 -21.41 -8.47
N GLN A 464 -28.25 -22.30 -9.47
CA GLN A 464 -29.39 -23.17 -9.81
C GLN A 464 -29.67 -24.19 -8.70
N THR A 465 -28.63 -24.69 -8.04
CA THR A 465 -28.76 -25.56 -6.86
C THR A 465 -29.39 -24.81 -5.70
N ILE A 466 -28.95 -23.57 -5.42
CA ILE A 466 -29.53 -22.70 -4.39
C ILE A 466 -31.03 -22.49 -4.67
N ALA A 467 -31.39 -22.11 -5.90
CA ALA A 467 -32.77 -21.90 -6.28
C ALA A 467 -33.64 -23.17 -6.14
N LYS A 468 -33.19 -24.30 -6.70
CA LYS A 468 -34.00 -25.52 -6.80
C LYS A 468 -34.04 -26.35 -5.52
N LYS A 469 -32.92 -26.46 -4.80
CA LYS A 469 -32.81 -27.34 -3.62
C LYS A 469 -32.93 -26.61 -2.29
N PHE A 470 -32.61 -25.32 -2.27
CA PHE A 470 -32.61 -24.50 -1.05
C PHE A 470 -33.65 -23.38 -1.11
N GLY A 471 -34.50 -23.33 -2.15
CA GLY A 471 -35.57 -22.33 -2.27
C GLY A 471 -35.05 -20.89 -2.39
N GLY A 472 -33.83 -20.70 -2.88
CA GLY A 472 -33.18 -19.39 -2.94
C GLY A 472 -32.45 -18.99 -1.65
N ASP A 473 -32.46 -19.82 -0.60
CA ASP A 473 -31.82 -19.51 0.67
C ASP A 473 -30.30 -19.80 0.64
N CYS A 474 -29.51 -18.72 0.49
CA CYS A 474 -28.06 -18.80 0.51
C CYS A 474 -27.50 -19.29 1.85
N LYS A 475 -28.16 -18.97 2.99
CA LYS A 475 -27.68 -19.40 4.32
C LYS A 475 -27.81 -20.91 4.47
N ARG A 476 -28.96 -21.48 4.10
CA ARG A 476 -29.14 -22.95 4.11
C ARG A 476 -28.18 -23.67 3.17
N TYR A 477 -27.86 -23.08 2.03
CA TYR A 477 -26.84 -23.63 1.14
C TYR A 477 -25.44 -23.63 1.77
N VAL A 478 -25.04 -22.53 2.41
CA VAL A 478 -23.75 -22.43 3.12
C VAL A 478 -23.68 -23.45 4.27
N GLU A 479 -24.74 -23.59 5.07
CA GLU A 479 -24.77 -24.62 6.13
C GLU A 479 -24.58 -26.03 5.56
N TYR A 480 -25.26 -26.35 4.46
CA TYR A 480 -25.09 -27.63 3.77
C TYR A 480 -23.65 -27.85 3.28
N LEU A 481 -23.00 -26.82 2.73
CA LEU A 481 -21.62 -26.90 2.30
C LEU A 481 -20.68 -27.24 3.47
N TYR A 482 -20.79 -26.51 4.59
CA TYR A 482 -19.95 -26.72 5.78
C TYR A 482 -20.17 -28.08 6.42
N GLU A 483 -21.42 -28.55 6.48
CA GLU A 483 -21.77 -29.82 7.13
C GLU A 483 -21.35 -31.03 6.28
N LYS A 484 -21.60 -30.99 4.96
CA LYS A 484 -21.50 -32.18 4.10
C LYS A 484 -20.15 -32.30 3.41
N SER A 485 -19.49 -31.19 3.07
CA SER A 485 -18.22 -31.25 2.34
C SER A 485 -17.09 -31.80 3.19
N PHE A 486 -16.18 -32.56 2.60
CA PHE A 486 -14.91 -32.91 3.26
C PHE A 486 -13.95 -31.73 3.39
N LEU A 487 -14.15 -30.61 2.67
CA LEU A 487 -13.24 -29.45 2.73
C LEU A 487 -13.17 -28.85 4.13
N MET A 488 -14.25 -28.92 4.90
CA MET A 488 -14.32 -28.42 6.28
C MET A 488 -14.02 -29.49 7.33
N LYS A 489 -13.65 -30.71 6.93
CA LYS A 489 -13.33 -31.79 7.87
C LYS A 489 -11.83 -31.81 8.15
N SER A 490 -11.44 -31.33 9.32
CA SER A 490 -10.05 -31.26 9.77
C SER A 490 -9.34 -32.62 9.64
N GLY A 491 -8.11 -32.62 9.13
CA GLY A 491 -7.27 -33.81 9.01
C GLY A 491 -7.75 -34.88 8.03
N LYS A 492 -8.86 -34.65 7.30
CA LYS A 492 -9.42 -35.64 6.38
C LYS A 492 -8.58 -35.74 5.11
N ARG A 493 -8.09 -36.94 4.81
CA ARG A 493 -7.42 -37.24 3.53
C ARG A 493 -8.43 -37.22 2.38
N ILE A 494 -8.21 -36.34 1.42
CA ILE A 494 -9.05 -36.14 0.24
C ILE A 494 -8.39 -36.82 -0.95
N TYR A 495 -9.02 -37.86 -1.49
CA TYR A 495 -8.50 -38.62 -2.63
C TYR A 495 -9.21 -38.20 -3.91
N ALA A 496 -8.54 -37.42 -4.76
CA ALA A 496 -9.11 -36.90 -6.02
C ALA A 496 -9.56 -38.00 -7.00
N ASN A 497 -8.96 -39.19 -6.89
CA ASN A 497 -9.27 -40.35 -7.72
C ASN A 497 -10.56 -41.11 -7.33
N LYS A 498 -11.20 -40.77 -6.20
CA LYS A 498 -12.40 -41.49 -5.71
C LYS A 498 -13.68 -40.89 -6.30
N LYS A 499 -14.68 -41.73 -6.60
CA LYS A 499 -16.02 -41.27 -7.01
C LYS A 499 -16.68 -40.33 -6.00
N SER A 500 -16.38 -40.48 -4.70
CA SER A 500 -16.87 -39.58 -3.65
C SER A 500 -16.35 -38.15 -3.78
N TYR A 501 -15.18 -37.95 -4.40
CA TYR A 501 -14.61 -36.62 -4.66
C TYR A 501 -15.47 -35.84 -5.63
N GLN A 502 -15.84 -36.45 -6.75
CA GLN A 502 -16.67 -35.83 -7.79
C GLN A 502 -18.10 -35.51 -7.32
N ARG A 503 -18.55 -36.11 -6.21
CA ARG A 503 -19.88 -35.89 -5.62
C ARG A 503 -19.87 -34.98 -4.40
N ASP A 504 -18.70 -34.59 -3.92
CA ASP A 504 -18.59 -33.70 -2.76
C ASP A 504 -19.11 -32.31 -3.12
N PRO A 505 -20.00 -31.71 -2.33
CA PRO A 505 -20.60 -30.45 -2.69
C PRO A 505 -19.59 -29.28 -2.71
N GLY A 506 -18.51 -29.35 -1.93
CA GLY A 506 -17.43 -28.36 -1.98
C GLY A 506 -16.55 -28.48 -3.23
N VAL A 507 -16.31 -29.70 -3.71
CA VAL A 507 -15.64 -29.93 -5.01
C VAL A 507 -16.50 -29.43 -6.16
N VAL A 508 -17.80 -29.76 -6.17
CA VAL A 508 -18.72 -29.28 -7.20
C VAL A 508 -18.82 -27.75 -7.19
N TYR A 509 -18.88 -27.13 -6.00
CA TYR A 509 -18.81 -25.68 -5.85
C TYR A 509 -17.51 -25.09 -6.43
N SER A 510 -16.35 -25.68 -6.11
CA SER A 510 -15.04 -25.28 -6.65
C SER A 510 -15.02 -25.32 -8.16
N LEU A 511 -15.48 -26.42 -8.78
CA LEU A 511 -15.51 -26.57 -10.23
C LEU A 511 -16.35 -25.48 -10.92
N TYR A 512 -17.52 -25.16 -10.37
CA TYR A 512 -18.36 -24.09 -10.91
C TYR A 512 -17.78 -22.70 -10.71
N LEU A 513 -17.05 -22.46 -9.61
CA LEU A 513 -16.31 -21.21 -9.45
C LEU A 513 -15.17 -21.09 -10.45
N LEU A 514 -14.37 -22.14 -10.65
CA LEU A 514 -13.26 -22.15 -11.59
C LEU A 514 -13.73 -21.98 -13.03
N GLU A 515 -14.87 -22.56 -13.40
CA GLU A 515 -15.50 -22.38 -14.72
C GLU A 515 -15.81 -20.90 -14.99
N ILE A 516 -16.53 -20.23 -14.07
CA ILE A 516 -16.87 -18.81 -14.22
C ILE A 516 -15.63 -17.91 -14.12
N MET A 517 -14.68 -18.23 -13.24
CA MET A 517 -13.42 -17.50 -13.15
C MET A 517 -12.64 -17.58 -14.46
N GLY A 518 -12.60 -18.76 -15.08
CA GLY A 518 -11.97 -18.99 -16.39
C GLY A 518 -12.66 -18.21 -17.51
N GLN A 519 -14.00 -18.23 -17.54
CA GLN A 519 -14.79 -17.45 -18.50
C GLN A 519 -14.52 -15.95 -18.36
N LEU A 520 -14.67 -15.39 -17.15
CA LEU A 520 -14.41 -13.96 -16.90
C LEU A 520 -12.97 -13.57 -17.25
N SER A 521 -12.00 -14.46 -16.98
CA SER A 521 -10.60 -14.23 -17.31
C SER A 521 -10.35 -14.22 -18.82
N ALA A 522 -10.94 -15.15 -19.57
CA ALA A 522 -10.83 -15.19 -21.03
C ALA A 522 -11.48 -13.96 -21.68
N ASP A 523 -12.70 -13.63 -21.27
CA ASP A 523 -13.47 -12.51 -21.78
C ASP A 523 -12.75 -11.17 -21.55
N LYS A 524 -12.10 -10.98 -20.38
CA LYS A 524 -11.32 -9.75 -20.13
C LYS A 524 -9.98 -9.74 -20.88
N SER A 525 -9.28 -10.88 -20.95
CA SER A 525 -7.92 -10.96 -21.51
C SER A 525 -7.89 -10.67 -23.00
N GLN A 526 -9.02 -10.87 -23.69
CA GLN A 526 -9.19 -10.55 -25.11
C GLN A 526 -8.80 -9.10 -25.45
N TYR A 527 -8.92 -8.16 -24.52
CA TYR A 527 -8.68 -6.74 -24.75
C TYR A 527 -7.42 -6.19 -24.06
N GLU A 528 -6.81 -6.98 -23.16
CA GLU A 528 -5.82 -6.50 -22.18
C GLU A 528 -4.53 -6.00 -22.84
N ASP A 529 -3.89 -6.83 -23.68
CA ASP A 529 -2.66 -6.46 -24.39
C ASP A 529 -2.85 -5.23 -25.31
N SER A 530 -4.00 -5.15 -26.00
CA SER A 530 -4.29 -4.03 -26.89
C SER A 530 -4.52 -2.72 -26.13
N ILE A 531 -5.18 -2.79 -24.97
CA ILE A 531 -5.35 -1.62 -24.09
C ILE A 531 -3.99 -1.20 -23.52
N ALA A 532 -3.22 -2.14 -22.96
CA ALA A 532 -1.90 -1.85 -22.40
C ALA A 532 -0.97 -1.19 -23.43
N LEU A 533 -1.00 -1.66 -24.68
CA LEU A 533 -0.21 -1.06 -25.76
C LEU A 533 -0.65 0.38 -26.09
N GLN A 534 -1.95 0.67 -26.10
CA GLN A 534 -2.46 2.03 -26.34
C GLN A 534 -2.11 2.98 -25.19
N GLU A 535 -2.20 2.53 -23.94
CA GLU A 535 -1.79 3.31 -22.76
C GLU A 535 -0.27 3.57 -22.76
N LYS A 536 0.55 2.56 -23.10
CA LYS A 536 2.01 2.73 -23.31
C LYS A 536 2.31 3.80 -24.37
N TYR A 537 1.60 3.78 -25.50
CA TYR A 537 1.76 4.79 -26.53
C TYR A 537 1.25 6.18 -26.13
N LEU A 538 0.18 6.26 -25.33
CA LEU A 538 -0.30 7.53 -24.78
C LEU A 538 0.75 8.15 -23.86
N CYS A 539 1.34 7.34 -22.96
CA CYS A 539 2.44 7.76 -22.11
C CYS A 539 3.64 8.25 -22.95
N ALA A 540 4.07 7.48 -23.95
CA ALA A 540 5.17 7.86 -24.83
C ALA A 540 4.89 9.18 -25.59
N ALA A 541 3.65 9.39 -26.06
CA ALA A 541 3.26 10.63 -26.71
C ALA A 541 3.29 11.83 -25.77
N LYS A 542 2.84 11.67 -24.52
CA LYS A 542 2.97 12.70 -23.48
C LYS A 542 4.43 13.06 -23.23
N LEU A 543 5.27 12.06 -22.93
CA LEU A 543 6.69 12.27 -22.64
C LEU A 543 7.41 12.99 -23.79
N ARG A 544 7.10 12.61 -25.04
CA ARG A 544 7.71 13.24 -26.21
C ARG A 544 7.18 14.65 -26.48
N MET A 545 5.89 14.91 -26.25
CA MET A 545 5.29 16.24 -26.41
C MET A 545 5.84 17.23 -25.37
N GLU A 546 6.25 16.74 -24.21
CA GLU A 546 6.69 17.50 -23.05
C GLU A 546 8.18 17.27 -22.73
N GLU A 547 8.99 16.94 -23.73
CA GLU A 547 10.36 16.43 -23.51
C GLU A 547 11.31 17.41 -22.81
N ASP A 548 11.01 18.71 -22.87
CA ASP A 548 11.77 19.77 -22.19
C ASP A 548 11.41 19.93 -20.70
N MET A 549 10.42 19.18 -20.20
CA MET A 549 9.99 19.22 -18.79
C MET A 549 10.52 18.00 -18.02
N PRO A 550 10.84 18.14 -16.72
CA PRO A 550 11.11 17.00 -15.87
C PRO A 550 9.89 16.07 -15.79
N HIS A 551 10.12 14.77 -15.95
CA HIS A 551 9.09 13.73 -15.82
C HIS A 551 9.44 12.78 -14.68
N TYR A 552 8.40 12.23 -14.07
CA TYR A 552 8.50 11.16 -13.09
C TYR A 552 7.53 10.03 -13.51
N SER A 553 7.93 8.79 -13.28
CA SER A 553 7.08 7.63 -13.59
C SER A 553 6.00 7.45 -12.52
N ASP A 554 4.91 6.81 -12.91
CA ASP A 554 3.98 6.20 -11.95
C ASP A 554 4.73 5.33 -10.93
N ALA A 555 4.22 5.31 -9.70
CA ALA A 555 4.73 4.48 -8.63
C ALA A 555 4.55 2.99 -8.95
N ASN A 556 5.52 2.18 -8.52
CA ASN A 556 5.59 0.74 -8.79
C ASN A 556 6.32 -0.01 -7.65
N PHE A 557 6.21 0.49 -6.42
CA PHE A 557 6.85 -0.04 -5.22
C PHE A 557 8.38 -0.10 -5.26
N THR A 558 9.00 0.83 -6.00
CA THR A 558 10.45 1.12 -5.94
C THR A 558 10.71 2.35 -5.09
N MET A 559 11.96 2.56 -4.62
CA MET A 559 12.28 3.73 -3.81
C MET A 559 12.13 5.04 -4.59
N ARG A 560 11.31 5.97 -4.08
CA ARG A 560 11.08 7.31 -4.64
C ARG A 560 11.25 8.39 -3.57
N LEU A 561 11.49 9.61 -4.04
CA LEU A 561 11.53 10.85 -3.28
C LEU A 561 10.38 11.74 -3.73
N SER A 562 9.66 12.33 -2.79
CA SER A 562 8.80 13.48 -2.99
C SER A 562 9.25 14.61 -2.07
N TYR A 563 9.20 15.86 -2.52
CA TYR A 563 9.63 17.03 -1.75
C TYR A 563 8.55 18.11 -1.75
N GLY A 564 8.75 19.15 -0.94
CA GLY A 564 7.80 20.21 -0.74
C GLY A 564 8.04 20.93 0.60
N GLN A 565 6.98 21.45 1.19
CA GLN A 565 6.98 22.24 2.41
C GLN A 565 5.89 21.80 3.39
N VAL A 566 6.14 22.04 4.67
CA VAL A 566 5.13 21.98 5.73
C VAL A 566 4.09 23.06 5.48
N GLY A 567 2.80 22.69 5.49
CA GLY A 567 1.74 23.68 5.26
C GLY A 567 0.32 23.12 5.18
N GLY A 568 -0.64 23.96 5.55
CA GLY A 568 -2.06 23.64 5.53
C GLY A 568 -2.69 23.75 4.14
N PHE A 569 -4.01 23.60 4.07
CA PHE A 569 -4.83 23.81 2.88
C PHE A 569 -6.17 24.45 3.27
N LEU A 570 -7.03 24.74 2.29
CA LEU A 570 -8.39 25.19 2.56
C LEU A 570 -9.34 24.00 2.69
N LEU A 571 -9.66 23.62 3.92
CA LEU A 571 -10.64 22.59 4.24
C LEU A 571 -12.03 23.22 4.32
N GLY A 572 -12.89 22.91 3.34
CA GLY A 572 -14.25 23.48 3.28
C GLY A 572 -14.25 25.02 3.20
N GLY A 573 -13.23 25.60 2.56
CA GLY A 573 -13.05 27.05 2.44
C GLY A 573 -12.45 27.74 3.67
N LYS A 574 -12.04 27.00 4.70
CA LYS A 574 -11.38 27.54 5.90
C LYS A 574 -9.94 27.00 6.02
N PRO A 575 -9.00 27.75 6.60
CA PRO A 575 -7.66 27.23 6.88
C PRO A 575 -7.73 25.96 7.72
N SER A 576 -7.08 24.89 7.25
CA SER A 576 -7.06 23.60 7.95
C SER A 576 -6.14 23.57 9.18
N GLY A 577 -5.26 24.57 9.31
CA GLY A 577 -4.01 24.44 10.08
C GLY A 577 -3.05 23.44 9.42
N TYR A 578 -1.80 23.39 9.90
CA TYR A 578 -0.79 22.45 9.42
C TYR A 578 -0.33 21.46 10.50
N TYR A 579 -0.82 21.58 11.73
CA TYR A 579 -0.54 20.65 12.82
C TYR A 579 -1.77 20.46 13.72
N THR A 580 -1.77 19.36 14.48
CA THR A 580 -2.72 19.11 15.58
C THR A 580 -1.99 19.08 16.91
N THR A 581 -2.72 19.22 18.02
CA THR A 581 -2.13 19.30 19.36
C THR A 581 -2.69 18.26 20.33
N ALA A 582 -1.96 18.04 21.44
CA ALA A 582 -2.38 17.19 22.54
C ALA A 582 -3.80 17.54 23.04
N GLU A 583 -4.11 18.83 23.19
CA GLU A 583 -5.43 19.28 23.63
C GLU A 583 -6.55 18.83 22.67
N SER A 584 -6.30 18.92 21.36
CA SER A 584 -7.28 18.48 20.35
C SER A 584 -7.57 16.97 20.42
N MET A 585 -6.60 16.17 20.87
CA MET A 585 -6.80 14.74 21.09
C MET A 585 -7.58 14.48 22.39
N VAL A 586 -7.27 15.20 23.46
CA VAL A 586 -8.01 15.13 24.73
C VAL A 586 -9.48 15.52 24.54
N GLU A 587 -9.77 16.53 23.71
CA GLU A 587 -11.14 16.89 23.32
C GLU A 587 -11.88 15.73 22.64
N LYS A 588 -11.22 15.01 21.71
CA LYS A 588 -11.77 13.80 21.09
C LYS A 588 -12.00 12.69 22.11
N MET A 589 -11.04 12.44 23.01
CA MET A 589 -11.18 11.44 24.08
C MET A 589 -12.39 11.73 25.00
N ASN A 590 -12.70 13.00 25.25
CA ASN A 590 -13.89 13.38 26.03
C ASN A 590 -15.21 13.00 25.33
N ARG A 591 -15.18 12.76 24.02
CA ARG A 591 -16.32 12.35 23.19
C ARG A 591 -16.36 10.84 22.94
N ALA A 592 -15.57 10.05 23.66
CA ALA A 592 -15.50 8.60 23.51
C ALA A 592 -16.84 7.86 23.74
N ASN A 593 -17.79 8.48 24.46
CA ASN A 593 -19.14 7.95 24.62
C ASN A 593 -20.01 8.14 23.36
N GLU A 594 -19.68 9.11 22.51
CA GLU A 594 -20.35 9.36 21.22
C GLU A 594 -19.70 8.56 20.09
N VAL A 595 -18.37 8.49 20.09
CA VAL A 595 -17.56 7.85 19.07
C VAL A 595 -16.60 6.88 19.75
N TYR A 596 -16.92 5.58 19.69
CA TYR A 596 -16.13 4.54 20.39
C TYR A 596 -14.65 4.53 19.98
N GLU A 597 -14.33 4.96 18.76
CA GLU A 597 -12.96 5.01 18.23
C GLU A 597 -12.08 6.10 18.86
N TYR A 598 -12.67 6.97 19.69
CA TYR A 598 -11.95 7.94 20.52
C TYR A 598 -11.66 7.44 21.94
N GLN A 599 -11.97 6.17 22.24
CA GLN A 599 -11.54 5.54 23.49
C GLN A 599 -10.02 5.32 23.50
N ALA A 600 -9.39 5.73 24.61
CA ALA A 600 -8.00 5.44 24.94
C ALA A 600 -7.87 5.17 26.43
N GLU A 601 -6.78 4.54 26.85
CA GLU A 601 -6.52 4.29 28.27
C GLU A 601 -6.40 5.61 29.06
N PRO A 602 -6.86 5.66 30.33
CA PRO A 602 -6.82 6.88 31.14
C PRO A 602 -5.44 7.55 31.22
N VAL A 603 -4.37 6.75 31.27
CA VAL A 603 -2.98 7.24 31.28
C VAL A 603 -2.63 8.07 30.05
N MET A 604 -3.24 7.78 28.89
CA MET A 604 -3.01 8.55 27.67
C MET A 604 -3.56 9.96 27.78
N LYS A 605 -4.75 10.08 28.38
CA LYS A 605 -5.36 11.38 28.66
C LYS A 605 -4.54 12.16 29.69
N GLU A 606 -4.02 11.50 30.72
CA GLU A 606 -3.13 12.13 31.71
C GLU A 606 -1.87 12.71 31.05
N ILE A 607 -1.15 11.89 30.27
CA ILE A 607 0.07 12.33 29.58
C ILE A 607 -0.22 13.52 28.66
N LEU A 608 -1.31 13.47 27.89
CA LEU A 608 -1.67 14.50 26.92
C LEU A 608 -2.34 15.74 27.53
N SER A 609 -2.70 15.69 28.81
CA SER A 609 -3.22 16.85 29.56
C SER A 609 -2.14 17.57 30.37
N ALA A 610 -0.87 17.18 30.25
CA ALA A 610 0.23 17.80 30.98
C ALA A 610 0.44 19.27 30.55
N ASP A 611 0.75 20.14 31.52
CA ASP A 611 1.06 21.55 31.25
C ASP A 611 2.43 21.75 30.58
N ASN A 612 3.32 20.75 30.66
CA ASN A 612 4.69 20.83 30.17
C ASN A 612 5.15 19.47 29.60
N PHE A 613 5.57 19.48 28.34
CA PHE A 613 6.04 18.29 27.62
C PHE A 613 7.57 18.21 27.52
N GLY A 614 8.28 19.10 28.23
CA GLY A 614 9.73 19.16 28.29
C GLY A 614 10.34 19.40 26.92
N LYS A 615 11.36 18.62 26.58
CA LYS A 615 12.09 18.72 25.31
C LYS A 615 11.26 18.40 24.06
N TYR A 616 10.07 17.81 24.21
CA TYR A 616 9.19 17.48 23.09
C TYR A 616 8.22 18.62 22.73
N GLN A 617 8.07 19.58 23.63
CA GLN A 617 7.20 20.74 23.42
C GLN A 617 7.75 21.61 22.29
N ASP A 618 6.87 22.04 21.40
CA ASP A 618 7.25 22.95 20.33
C ASP A 618 7.70 24.29 20.90
N LYS A 619 8.92 24.72 20.53
CA LYS A 619 9.58 25.90 21.10
C LYS A 619 8.90 27.22 20.68
N HIS A 620 8.15 27.22 19.59
CA HIS A 620 7.52 28.43 19.05
C HIS A 620 6.09 28.62 19.55
N THR A 621 5.30 27.55 19.52
CA THR A 621 3.88 27.57 19.90
C THR A 621 3.66 27.28 21.38
N GLY A 622 4.66 26.67 22.05
CA GLY A 622 4.50 26.17 23.41
C GLY A 622 3.50 25.02 23.51
N LYS A 623 3.16 24.36 22.40
CA LYS A 623 2.19 23.25 22.35
C LYS A 623 2.90 21.93 22.08
N MET A 624 2.28 20.83 22.48
CA MET A 624 2.70 19.50 22.02
C MET A 624 2.02 19.20 20.69
N GLN A 625 2.77 19.30 19.61
CA GLN A 625 2.28 18.97 18.26
C GLN A 625 2.26 17.45 18.07
N LEU A 626 1.18 16.92 17.46
CA LEU A 626 0.97 15.48 17.32
C LEU A 626 1.17 14.98 15.89
N CYS A 627 0.42 15.55 14.94
CA CYS A 627 0.53 15.26 13.52
C CYS A 627 0.66 16.57 12.75
N PHE A 628 1.21 16.51 11.55
CA PHE A 628 1.36 17.66 10.67
C PHE A 628 1.11 17.35 9.20
N LEU A 629 0.96 18.41 8.42
CA LEU A 629 0.73 18.37 6.99
C LEU A 629 1.93 18.87 6.21
N THR A 630 2.20 18.20 5.10
CA THR A 630 3.04 18.72 4.02
C THR A 630 2.31 18.58 2.69
N ASN A 631 2.75 19.32 1.68
CA ASN A 631 2.34 19.13 0.28
C ASN A 631 3.13 18.01 -0.42
N ASN A 632 3.85 17.14 0.31
CA ASN A 632 4.54 16.00 -0.30
C ASN A 632 3.52 15.06 -0.96
N ASP A 633 3.93 14.48 -2.08
CA ASP A 633 3.14 13.59 -2.89
C ASP A 633 3.35 12.12 -2.50
N ILE A 634 2.30 11.52 -1.94
CA ILE A 634 2.33 10.15 -1.44
C ILE A 634 1.14 9.33 -1.96
N THR A 635 1.32 8.01 -1.93
CA THR A 635 0.28 6.99 -2.10
C THR A 635 0.53 5.83 -1.13
N GLY A 636 -0.35 4.82 -1.11
CA GLY A 636 -0.15 3.59 -0.33
C GLY A 636 1.22 2.98 -0.60
N GLY A 637 1.91 2.49 0.43
CA GLY A 637 3.33 2.08 0.37
C GLY A 637 4.30 3.10 0.98
N ASN A 638 3.95 4.40 0.95
CA ASN A 638 4.69 5.42 1.72
C ASN A 638 4.40 5.39 3.23
N SER A 639 3.51 4.52 3.68
CA SER A 639 3.30 4.32 5.10
C SER A 639 4.61 3.91 5.76
N GLY A 640 5.05 4.69 6.75
CA GLY A 640 6.30 4.53 7.48
C GLY A 640 7.47 5.24 6.82
N SER A 641 7.25 5.96 5.71
CA SER A 641 8.28 6.74 5.04
C SER A 641 8.80 7.84 5.97
N PRO A 642 10.12 7.98 6.13
CA PRO A 642 10.68 9.12 6.82
C PRO A 642 10.37 10.43 6.10
N MET A 643 10.01 11.44 6.89
CA MET A 643 9.90 12.83 6.48
C MET A 643 11.10 13.58 7.03
N PHE A 644 11.93 14.14 6.15
CA PHE A 644 13.17 14.82 6.47
C PHE A 644 13.05 16.34 6.28
N ASP A 645 13.70 17.10 7.15
CA ASP A 645 13.90 18.54 6.93
C ASP A 645 14.97 18.83 5.86
N GLY A 646 15.20 20.11 5.58
CA GLY A 646 16.19 20.56 4.58
C GLY A 646 17.64 20.13 4.86
N ASN A 647 17.94 19.63 6.06
CA ASN A 647 19.26 19.14 6.47
C ASN A 647 19.33 17.59 6.55
N GLY A 648 18.28 16.89 6.11
CA GLY A 648 18.24 15.42 6.17
C GLY A 648 17.97 14.86 7.57
N ARG A 649 17.39 15.64 8.49
CA ARG A 649 17.02 15.17 9.83
C ARG A 649 15.56 14.75 9.85
N LEU A 650 15.27 13.61 10.46
CA LEU A 650 13.94 13.06 10.59
C LEU A 650 13.06 13.97 11.46
N ILE A 651 11.97 14.48 10.89
CA ILE A 651 10.97 15.31 11.58
C ILE A 651 9.62 14.61 11.76
N GLY A 652 9.37 13.51 11.03
CA GLY A 652 8.16 12.71 11.17
C GLY A 652 8.14 11.46 10.31
N LEU A 653 7.04 10.71 10.38
CA LEU A 653 6.77 9.56 9.54
C LEU A 653 5.46 9.77 8.79
N ALA A 654 5.46 9.66 7.46
CA ALA A 654 4.24 9.69 6.67
C ALA A 654 3.39 8.46 6.99
N PHE A 655 2.09 8.63 7.17
CA PHE A 655 1.18 7.51 7.47
C PHE A 655 -0.17 7.56 6.77
N ASP A 656 -0.57 8.72 6.26
CA ASP A 656 -1.85 8.87 5.58
C ASP A 656 -1.86 10.11 4.66
N GLY A 657 -2.85 10.19 3.78
CA GLY A 657 -3.20 11.41 3.05
C GLY A 657 -4.50 12.01 3.57
N ASN A 658 -4.78 13.27 3.25
CA ASN A 658 -6.10 13.85 3.49
C ASN A 658 -7.13 13.34 2.47
N TRP A 659 -8.42 13.59 2.74
CA TRP A 659 -9.51 13.05 1.92
C TRP A 659 -9.37 13.39 0.42
N ASP A 660 -8.94 14.62 0.13
CA ASP A 660 -8.80 15.12 -1.23
C ASP A 660 -7.58 14.51 -1.96
N SER A 661 -6.59 13.97 -1.24
CA SER A 661 -5.44 13.26 -1.86
C SER A 661 -5.80 11.86 -2.36
N LEU A 662 -7.01 11.35 -2.10
CA LEU A 662 -7.43 10.02 -2.57
C LEU A 662 -7.51 9.88 -4.09
N SER A 663 -7.50 10.99 -4.84
CA SER A 663 -7.33 10.97 -6.30
C SER A 663 -5.90 11.19 -6.77
N SER A 664 -4.92 11.45 -5.90
CA SER A 664 -3.52 11.72 -6.27
C SER A 664 -2.86 10.56 -7.02
N ASP A 665 -3.41 9.35 -6.90
CA ASP A 665 -3.03 8.19 -7.72
C ASP A 665 -3.32 8.41 -9.21
N ILE A 666 -4.21 9.32 -9.58
CA ILE A 666 -4.62 9.60 -10.97
C ILE A 666 -4.30 11.05 -11.36
N ASN A 667 -4.51 11.97 -10.43
CA ASN A 667 -4.29 13.39 -10.59
C ASN A 667 -4.01 14.02 -9.22
N PHE A 668 -2.80 14.53 -9.04
CA PHE A 668 -2.43 15.29 -7.86
C PHE A 668 -2.98 16.73 -7.96
N ASP A 669 -3.71 17.20 -6.95
CA ASP A 669 -4.16 18.61 -6.86
C ASP A 669 -3.35 19.31 -5.76
N SER A 670 -2.36 20.10 -6.15
CA SER A 670 -1.44 20.79 -5.21
C SER A 670 -2.15 21.70 -4.20
N ARG A 671 -3.38 22.14 -4.50
CA ARG A 671 -4.15 23.02 -3.62
C ARG A 671 -4.84 22.25 -2.49
N LEU A 672 -5.08 20.95 -2.68
CA LEU A 672 -5.90 20.14 -1.79
C LEU A 672 -5.16 18.95 -1.20
N ALA A 673 -4.31 18.27 -1.98
CA ALA A 673 -3.62 17.07 -1.55
C ALA A 673 -2.56 17.40 -0.50
N ARG A 674 -2.58 16.67 0.62
CA ARG A 674 -1.61 16.78 1.70
C ARG A 674 -1.20 15.41 2.21
N CYS A 675 0.08 15.24 2.45
CA CYS A 675 0.65 14.14 3.23
C CYS A 675 0.45 14.43 4.73
N ILE A 676 0.01 13.44 5.49
CA ILE A 676 -0.14 13.48 6.94
C ILE A 676 1.03 12.72 7.57
N GLY A 677 1.83 13.45 8.35
CA GLY A 677 2.95 12.92 9.13
C GLY A 677 2.63 12.84 10.61
N VAL A 678 3.09 11.79 11.29
CA VAL A 678 3.18 11.78 12.76
C VAL A 678 4.44 12.53 13.16
N ASP A 679 4.33 13.49 14.08
CA ASP A 679 5.45 14.28 14.57
C ASP A 679 6.43 13.39 15.32
N ILE A 680 7.71 13.46 14.99
CA ILE A 680 8.72 12.64 15.64
C ILE A 680 8.85 12.94 17.14
N ARG A 681 8.53 14.16 17.58
CA ARG A 681 8.47 14.53 19.00
C ARG A 681 7.33 13.82 19.71
N TYR A 682 6.21 13.57 19.02
CA TYR A 682 5.10 12.79 19.57
C TYR A 682 5.45 11.32 19.73
N VAL A 683 6.14 10.75 18.72
CA VAL A 683 6.72 9.40 18.80
C VAL A 683 7.63 9.26 20.02
N LEU A 684 8.60 10.17 20.17
CA LEU A 684 9.55 10.14 21.29
C LEU A 684 8.88 10.40 22.64
N LEU A 685 7.88 11.28 22.70
CA LEU A 685 7.07 11.50 23.92
C LEU A 685 6.38 10.21 24.38
N MET A 686 5.80 9.44 23.47
CA MET A 686 5.15 8.16 23.80
C MET A 686 6.15 7.09 24.23
N MET A 687 7.34 7.06 23.61
CA MET A 687 8.43 6.19 24.07
C MET A 687 8.90 6.54 25.49
N ASP A 688 8.96 7.82 25.83
CA ASP A 688 9.39 8.34 27.14
C ASP A 688 8.30 8.15 28.21
N ARG A 689 7.15 8.80 28.03
CA ARG A 689 6.13 8.98 29.08
C ARG A 689 5.23 7.79 29.29
N TRP A 690 4.90 7.06 28.23
CA TRP A 690 4.09 5.85 28.33
C TRP A 690 4.98 4.61 28.35
N GLY A 691 5.96 4.55 27.44
CA GLY A 691 6.83 3.40 27.26
C GLY A 691 7.93 3.23 28.31
N HIS A 692 8.35 4.32 28.96
CA HIS A 692 9.54 4.36 29.82
C HIS A 692 10.77 3.73 29.14
N ALA A 693 10.94 4.00 27.84
CA ALA A 693 11.88 3.33 26.97
C ALA A 693 13.26 4.02 26.94
N ASP A 694 13.82 4.32 28.11
CA ASP A 694 15.07 5.09 28.26
C ASP A 694 16.22 4.53 27.43
N ARG A 695 16.35 3.19 27.35
CA ARG A 695 17.41 2.55 26.55
C ARG A 695 17.29 2.90 25.07
N LEU A 696 16.07 2.95 24.52
CA LEU A 696 15.84 3.22 23.11
C LEU A 696 16.07 4.71 22.83
N LEU A 697 15.61 5.59 23.73
CA LEU A 697 15.83 7.03 23.62
C LEU A 697 17.32 7.39 23.66
N GLN A 698 18.10 6.72 24.52
CA GLN A 698 19.56 6.88 24.57
C GLN A 698 20.22 6.36 23.28
N GLU A 699 19.74 5.26 22.74
CA GLU A 699 20.26 4.67 21.49
C GLU A 699 19.98 5.56 20.27
N ILE A 700 18.79 6.15 20.20
CA ILE A 700 18.38 7.07 19.12
C ILE A 700 19.14 8.40 19.21
N ASN A 701 19.33 8.92 20.43
CA ASN A 701 20.06 10.16 20.71
C ASN A 701 19.59 11.36 19.86
N ALA A 702 18.29 11.68 19.95
CA ALA A 702 17.65 12.75 19.19
C ALA A 702 18.23 14.15 19.52
N GLN A 703 18.29 15.04 18.51
CA GLN A 703 19.05 16.30 18.52
C GLN A 703 18.22 17.57 18.36
#